data_AF-A0A967LK52-F1
#
_entry.id   AF-A0A967LK52-F1
#
_cell.length_a   1.000
_cell.length_b   1.000
_cell.length_c   1.000
_cell.angle_alpha   90.00
_cell.angle_beta   90.00
_cell.angle_gamma   90.00
#
_symmetry.space_group_name_H-M   'P 1'
#
loop_
_entity.id
_entity.type
_entity.pdbx_description
1 polymer ?
#
loop_
_entity_poly.entity_id
_entity_poly.type
_entity_poly.pdbx_seq_one_letter_code
_entity_poly.pdbx_strand_id
1 'polypeptide(L)'
;MSEVLRISKRILTVSVVVTTIAWSIGFAAFVMPLAAEAATLATGDLIKASLPAVYYYAADGKRYVFPNENTYYSWYPDFSGVKEITDEELAVIPIGGNITIRPGTFLVKITTDPKVYAVTTGGVLHWVESEDIASKLWLSNWADWVVDVPDSFFTNYTIGSSISDYTHPDGCIIKYEGDATVYYIQGGQKRAITSEAAFNANMFQWRFLINPVPSDVTYPNGSDITGKESGLVDLVAGAAGAGTGLSVALASDTPAGATVAVGSAGVNLIKIGVTASSDGNVILNSLTFHRTGVGTAADFANVYLYDGSTRLTSGRSINTSSNEAQFNNLNLDIAAGETKYLLVKGDVASTATVADEHALELVDADAVGTSATVSGTFPITGNTFTIGAQSAATLTVTKGTTPSNPTVGEANATLSSFKLAASGADVKLYQINLLQAGTATNSDITDLSLWVGSTQVASADLMDGDHMNFVLDSPYMIDDGTTKTLYVKGTIGGKAGRTVRTYFEYTTDVAAIDNTYGFGANVVITAFDGTNSTEYVEITTQGGQVTIADQGYPTGNMPKAGNDQTMFEFAITATETAVEVRKIGFGLIGVNTDDYLDVSGTDLFTDIKIVDTSTGTTVAGPTQLSSGTTTEGGSTACGNDVTACYWVLTDSFNVDAGATRNLAIKVDVANNTWFDSDRQYYAQLNNFGGDYMKEVDSGDYIDVTKIVPNSDINGNTQTV
;
A
#
# COMPACT_ATOMS: atom_id res chain seq x y z
N MET A 1 24.50 14.97 64.55
CA MET A 1 24.04 15.54 65.84
C MET A 1 23.34 16.83 65.49
N SER A 2 22.05 16.71 65.19
CA SER A 2 20.94 16.98 66.11
C SER A 2 20.64 18.48 66.11
N GLU A 3 19.61 18.91 65.38
CA GLU A 3 18.24 19.04 65.92
C GLU A 3 18.16 20.21 66.92
N VAL A 4 17.19 21.12 66.94
CA VAL A 4 15.89 21.27 66.28
C VAL A 4 15.27 22.57 66.85
N LEU A 5 14.20 23.07 66.21
CA LEU A 5 13.19 24.05 66.67
C LEU A 5 13.62 25.55 66.70
N ARG A 6 12.81 26.57 66.39
CA ARG A 6 11.66 26.87 65.51
C ARG A 6 11.21 28.31 65.91
N ILE A 7 10.66 29.08 64.94
CA ILE A 7 9.57 30.09 65.10
C ILE A 7 9.94 31.55 65.53
N SER A 8 9.82 32.53 64.59
CA SER A 8 8.81 33.65 64.61
C SER A 8 9.12 34.90 63.75
N LYS A 9 8.31 35.11 62.70
CA LYS A 9 7.58 36.32 62.19
C LYS A 9 8.13 37.79 62.25
N ARG A 10 8.25 38.38 61.03
CA ARG A 10 7.58 39.61 60.43
C ARG A 10 7.99 41.09 60.72
N ILE A 11 8.28 41.83 59.61
CA ILE A 11 7.75 43.14 59.11
C ILE A 11 8.42 44.52 59.47
N LEU A 12 8.84 45.36 58.48
CA LEU A 12 8.21 46.62 57.93
C LEU A 12 9.21 47.54 57.11
N THR A 13 8.62 48.37 56.23
CA THR A 13 9.05 49.21 55.08
C THR A 13 9.42 50.69 55.38
N VAL A 14 9.95 51.47 54.38
CA VAL A 14 9.83 52.94 54.03
C VAL A 14 11.14 53.48 53.35
N SER A 15 11.27 54.56 52.54
CA SER A 15 10.72 55.05 51.25
C SER A 15 11.29 56.48 50.91
N VAL A 16 11.85 56.71 49.70
CA VAL A 16 11.91 57.94 48.81
C VAL A 16 12.68 59.23 49.30
N VAL A 17 13.46 60.04 48.53
CA VAL A 17 13.14 61.07 47.47
C VAL A 17 14.39 61.80 46.86
N VAL A 18 14.47 61.85 45.50
CA VAL A 18 14.81 62.93 44.49
C VAL A 18 16.01 63.91 44.63
N THR A 19 16.87 64.01 43.58
CA THR A 19 17.15 65.25 42.77
C THR A 19 18.04 65.03 41.52
N THR A 20 18.00 66.01 40.61
CA THR A 20 18.13 65.94 39.14
C THR A 20 19.39 66.66 38.59
N ILE A 21 19.79 66.30 37.35
CA ILE A 21 20.55 67.06 36.32
C ILE A 21 22.08 67.19 36.47
N ALA A 22 22.81 66.47 35.59
CA ALA A 22 23.78 67.04 34.64
C ALA A 22 24.40 65.92 33.77
N TRP A 23 24.05 65.83 32.48
CA TRP A 23 24.88 65.16 31.47
C TRP A 23 25.04 66.09 30.27
N SER A 24 26.24 66.63 30.15
CA SER A 24 26.81 67.16 28.92
C SER A 24 27.99 66.26 28.54
N ILE A 25 28.03 65.86 27.27
CA ILE A 25 29.17 65.29 26.53
C ILE A 25 29.44 63.78 26.78
N GLY A 26 28.83 62.98 25.89
CA GLY A 26 29.54 61.98 25.08
C GLY A 26 30.38 60.93 25.79
N PHE A 27 29.74 59.84 26.21
CA PHE A 27 30.39 58.54 26.31
C PHE A 27 29.47 57.49 25.70
N ALA A 28 30.00 56.76 24.72
CA ALA A 28 29.34 55.63 24.09
C ALA A 28 29.01 54.57 25.15
N ALA A 29 27.74 54.45 25.49
CA ALA A 29 27.20 53.30 26.18
C ALA A 29 26.30 52.56 25.18
N PHE A 30 26.70 51.34 24.87
CA PHE A 30 25.86 50.29 24.31
C PHE A 30 24.49 50.35 25.00
N VAL A 31 23.46 50.87 24.33
CA VAL A 31 22.09 50.61 24.74
C VAL A 31 21.87 49.16 24.35
N MET A 32 22.03 48.24 25.30
CA MET A 32 21.44 46.92 25.14
C MET A 32 19.98 47.17 24.77
N PRO A 33 19.44 46.56 23.69
CA PRO A 33 18.00 46.50 23.56
C PRO A 33 17.51 45.93 24.89
N LEU A 34 16.51 46.56 25.52
CA LEU A 34 15.69 45.81 26.44
C LEU A 34 15.27 44.57 25.64
N ALA A 35 15.74 43.40 26.06
CA ALA A 35 15.17 42.16 25.59
C ALA A 35 13.69 42.26 25.98
N ALA A 36 12.85 42.59 25.00
CA ALA A 36 11.43 42.33 25.11
C ALA A 36 11.34 40.85 25.47
N GLU A 37 10.72 40.54 26.61
CA GLU A 37 10.30 39.17 26.86
C GLU A 37 9.42 38.78 25.68
N ALA A 38 9.92 37.87 24.85
CA ALA A 38 9.13 37.38 23.73
C ALA A 38 7.81 36.85 24.29
N ALA A 39 6.68 37.33 23.77
CA ALA A 39 5.41 36.76 24.16
C ALA A 39 5.44 35.28 23.79
N THR A 40 5.23 34.39 24.77
CA THR A 40 5.10 32.96 24.48
C THR A 40 3.78 32.74 23.76
N LEU A 41 3.84 32.77 22.43
CA LEU A 41 2.70 32.51 21.55
C LEU A 41 2.35 31.02 21.59
N ALA A 42 1.10 30.73 21.86
CA ALA A 42 0.51 29.41 21.79
C ALA A 42 -0.54 29.36 20.68
N THR A 43 -0.68 28.20 20.04
CA THR A 43 -1.76 27.97 19.07
C THR A 43 -3.12 28.31 19.70
N GLY A 44 -3.93 29.07 18.95
CA GLY A 44 -5.22 29.56 19.41
C GLY A 44 -5.19 30.97 20.00
N ASP A 45 -4.00 31.57 20.15
CA ASP A 45 -3.87 32.93 20.65
C ASP A 45 -4.44 33.97 19.69
N LEU A 46 -5.13 34.96 20.26
CA LEU A 46 -5.48 36.19 19.57
C LEU A 46 -4.37 37.20 19.80
N ILE A 47 -3.82 37.75 18.72
CA ILE A 47 -2.65 38.63 18.76
C ILE A 47 -2.92 39.95 18.04
N LYS A 48 -2.30 41.02 18.52
CA LYS A 48 -2.20 42.32 17.85
C LYS A 48 -0.83 42.94 18.12
N ALA A 49 -0.44 43.90 17.29
CA ALA A 49 0.74 44.73 17.57
C ALA A 49 0.35 46.21 17.69
N SER A 50 1.17 47.14 17.18
CA SER A 50 0.91 48.58 17.34
C SER A 50 -0.36 49.06 16.62
N LEU A 51 -0.77 48.36 15.56
CA LEU A 51 -1.97 48.65 14.78
C LEU A 51 -3.24 47.98 15.35
N PRO A 52 -4.44 48.50 15.04
CA PRO A 52 -5.70 48.00 15.61
C PRO A 52 -6.15 46.63 15.07
N ALA A 53 -5.50 46.09 14.03
CA ALA A 53 -5.86 44.79 13.45
C ALA A 53 -5.59 43.65 14.45
N VAL A 54 -6.56 42.74 14.57
CA VAL A 54 -6.47 41.53 15.40
C VAL A 54 -6.28 40.32 14.49
N TYR A 55 -5.44 39.39 14.93
CA TYR A 55 -5.13 38.17 14.21
C TYR A 55 -5.33 36.95 15.11
N TYR A 56 -5.68 35.82 14.51
CA TYR A 56 -5.67 34.51 15.14
C TYR A 56 -4.39 33.76 14.78
N TYR A 57 -3.66 33.27 15.78
CA TYR A 57 -2.46 32.45 15.58
C TYR A 57 -2.84 30.96 15.50
N ALA A 58 -2.75 30.39 14.30
CA ALA A 58 -3.21 29.05 14.01
C ALA A 58 -2.14 27.97 14.24
N ALA A 59 -2.56 26.70 14.20
CA ALA A 59 -1.68 25.55 14.43
C ALA A 59 -0.60 25.38 13.35
N ASP A 60 -0.83 25.94 12.16
CA ASP A 60 0.09 25.95 11.03
C ASP A 60 1.22 27.00 11.16
N GLY A 61 1.25 27.73 12.28
CA GLY A 61 2.24 28.77 12.55
C GLY A 61 1.99 30.08 11.80
N LYS A 62 0.82 30.25 11.16
CA LYS A 62 0.43 31.48 10.46
C LYS A 62 -0.56 32.30 11.30
N ARG A 63 -0.70 33.57 10.90
CA ARG A 63 -1.71 34.48 11.44
C ARG A 63 -2.86 34.66 10.45
N TYR A 64 -4.08 34.59 10.94
CA TYR A 64 -5.30 34.80 10.16
C TYR A 64 -5.96 36.11 10.56
N VAL A 65 -6.35 36.92 9.58
CA VAL A 65 -6.83 38.29 9.79
C VAL A 65 -8.33 38.28 10.07
N PHE A 66 -8.77 38.96 11.13
CA PHE A 66 -10.18 39.33 11.27
C PHE A 66 -10.45 40.56 10.39
N PRO A 67 -11.25 40.46 9.31
CA PRO A 67 -11.38 41.55 8.35
C PRO A 67 -12.09 42.77 8.91
N ASN A 68 -13.01 42.58 9.85
CA ASN A 68 -13.75 43.62 10.54
C ASN A 68 -14.19 43.18 11.95
N GLU A 69 -14.73 44.13 12.72
CA GLU A 69 -15.18 43.92 14.09
C GLU A 69 -16.34 42.91 14.19
N ASN A 70 -17.25 42.88 13.20
CA ASN A 70 -18.38 41.94 13.17
C ASN A 70 -17.92 40.50 13.02
N THR A 71 -16.91 40.24 12.18
CA THR A 71 -16.27 38.92 12.08
C THR A 71 -15.66 38.53 13.42
N TYR A 72 -14.97 39.44 14.11
CA TYR A 72 -14.43 39.12 15.44
C TYR A 72 -15.54 38.80 16.44
N TYR A 73 -16.59 39.61 16.52
CA TYR A 73 -17.70 39.40 17.46
C TYR A 73 -18.55 38.17 17.16
N SER A 74 -18.51 37.65 15.93
CA SER A 74 -19.13 36.37 15.59
C SER A 74 -18.46 35.19 16.31
N TRP A 75 -17.15 35.30 16.59
CA TRP A 75 -16.37 34.27 17.28
C TRP A 75 -16.20 34.55 18.77
N TYR A 76 -15.90 35.79 19.15
CA TYR A 76 -15.55 36.17 20.52
C TYR A 76 -16.50 37.22 21.11
N PRO A 77 -16.75 37.19 22.43
CA PRO A 77 -17.66 38.14 23.06
C PRO A 77 -17.07 39.55 23.19
N ASP A 78 -15.76 39.66 23.41
CA ASP A 78 -15.00 40.89 23.64
C ASP A 78 -13.50 40.72 23.30
N PHE A 79 -12.72 41.79 23.43
CA PHE A 79 -11.28 41.82 23.13
C PHE A 79 -10.37 41.46 24.32
N SER A 80 -10.91 40.96 25.43
CA SER A 80 -10.12 40.70 26.66
C SER A 80 -9.06 39.60 26.49
N GLY A 81 -9.25 38.70 25.51
CA GLY A 81 -8.34 37.61 25.19
C GLY A 81 -7.22 37.97 24.21
N VAL A 82 -7.16 39.21 23.70
CA VAL A 82 -6.15 39.62 22.71
C VAL A 82 -4.83 39.97 23.41
N LYS A 83 -3.76 39.28 23.02
CA LYS A 83 -2.38 39.52 23.46
C LYS A 83 -1.72 40.57 22.58
N GLU A 84 -0.98 41.48 23.20
CA GLU A 84 -0.16 42.47 22.49
C GLU A 84 1.26 41.93 22.30
N ILE A 85 1.75 41.94 21.07
CA ILE A 85 3.11 41.54 20.67
C ILE A 85 3.81 42.68 19.94
N THR A 86 5.13 42.59 19.77
CA THR A 86 5.89 43.60 19.03
C THR A 86 5.61 43.54 17.53
N ASP A 87 5.83 44.66 16.82
CA ASP A 87 5.65 44.72 15.36
C ASP A 87 6.64 43.78 14.64
N GLU A 88 7.84 43.59 15.20
CA GLU A 88 8.85 42.65 14.70
C GLU A 88 8.41 41.19 14.84
N GLU A 89 7.86 40.80 15.99
CA GLU A 89 7.30 39.45 16.21
C GLU A 89 6.10 39.19 15.29
N LEU A 90 5.24 40.20 15.13
CA LEU A 90 4.10 40.09 14.25
C LEU A 90 4.57 39.94 12.80
N ALA A 91 5.57 40.71 12.34
CA ALA A 91 6.07 40.68 10.96
C ALA A 91 6.63 39.33 10.51
N VAL A 92 7.23 38.55 11.42
CA VAL A 92 7.80 37.23 11.09
C VAL A 92 6.74 36.12 10.94
N ILE A 93 5.50 36.35 11.40
CA ILE A 93 4.41 35.38 11.28
C ILE A 93 3.71 35.57 9.92
N PRO A 94 3.75 34.59 9.00
CA PRO A 94 3.12 34.72 7.69
C PRO A 94 1.60 34.86 7.78
N ILE A 95 0.99 35.62 6.86
CA ILE A 95 -0.48 35.70 6.75
C ILE A 95 -1.00 34.42 6.09
N GLY A 96 -1.95 33.75 6.76
CA GLY A 96 -2.58 32.52 6.29
C GLY A 96 -3.90 32.73 5.53
N GLY A 97 -4.57 33.86 5.76
CA GLY A 97 -5.85 34.19 5.13
C GLY A 97 -6.73 35.07 6.01
N ASN A 98 -8.00 35.17 5.64
CA ASN A 98 -9.00 35.99 6.32
C ASN A 98 -10.04 35.09 6.98
N ILE A 99 -10.37 35.37 8.24
CA ILE A 99 -11.43 34.67 8.95
C ILE A 99 -12.79 35.14 8.43
N THR A 100 -13.72 34.20 8.25
CA THR A 100 -15.11 34.48 7.88
C THR A 100 -16.02 34.55 9.10
N ILE A 101 -17.21 35.12 8.92
CA ILE A 101 -18.22 35.14 9.98
C ILE A 101 -18.52 33.72 10.44
N ARG A 102 -18.61 33.53 11.76
CA ARG A 102 -18.87 32.24 12.35
C ARG A 102 -20.22 31.67 11.87
N PRO A 103 -20.25 30.38 11.48
CA PRO A 103 -21.50 29.72 11.09
C PRO A 103 -22.63 29.89 12.10
N GLY A 104 -23.84 30.17 11.61
CA GLY A 104 -25.05 30.31 12.43
C GLY A 104 -25.14 31.52 13.35
N THR A 105 -24.25 32.51 13.19
CA THR A 105 -24.25 33.76 13.97
C THR A 105 -24.93 34.90 13.22
N PHE A 106 -24.18 35.85 12.65
CA PHE A 106 -24.73 36.94 11.86
C PHE A 106 -25.18 36.51 10.47
N LEU A 107 -26.17 37.22 9.94
CA LEU A 107 -26.51 37.21 8.53
C LEU A 107 -25.63 38.23 7.80
N VAL A 108 -25.14 37.90 6.61
CA VAL A 108 -24.25 38.75 5.81
C VAL A 108 -25.01 39.41 4.69
N LYS A 109 -24.72 40.68 4.44
CA LYS A 109 -25.02 41.34 3.16
C LYS A 109 -23.83 42.17 2.68
N ILE A 110 -23.89 42.58 1.41
CA ILE A 110 -22.97 43.55 0.82
C ILE A 110 -23.75 44.78 0.35
N THR A 111 -23.06 45.88 0.11
CA THR A 111 -23.74 47.14 -0.27
C THR A 111 -24.21 47.15 -1.73
N THR A 112 -23.66 46.27 -2.55
CA THR A 112 -23.91 46.19 -4.00
C THR A 112 -25.00 45.18 -4.39
N ASP A 113 -25.41 44.29 -3.48
CA ASP A 113 -26.49 43.32 -3.68
C ASP A 113 -27.48 43.38 -2.51
N PRO A 114 -28.79 43.60 -2.74
CA PRO A 114 -29.78 43.63 -1.67
C PRO A 114 -30.02 42.28 -0.96
N LYS A 115 -29.43 41.18 -1.43
CA LYS A 115 -29.59 39.85 -0.83
C LYS A 115 -28.95 39.74 0.55
N VAL A 116 -29.60 38.95 1.41
CA VAL A 116 -29.14 38.60 2.75
C VAL A 116 -28.82 37.11 2.79
N TYR A 117 -27.67 36.76 3.38
CA TYR A 117 -27.12 35.42 3.36
C TYR A 117 -26.91 34.89 4.78
N ALA A 118 -27.31 33.65 5.03
CA ALA A 118 -26.86 32.92 6.21
C ALA A 118 -25.49 32.30 5.95
N VAL A 119 -24.63 32.26 6.97
CA VAL A 119 -23.29 31.66 6.87
C VAL A 119 -23.30 30.28 7.51
N THR A 120 -22.84 29.25 6.80
CA THR A 120 -22.64 27.89 7.32
C THR A 120 -21.15 27.53 7.36
N THR A 121 -20.83 26.34 7.87
CA THR A 121 -19.47 25.80 7.98
C THR A 121 -18.72 25.92 6.64
N GLY A 122 -17.45 26.33 6.70
CA GLY A 122 -16.64 26.51 5.49
C GLY A 122 -16.74 27.91 4.86
N GLY A 123 -17.49 28.85 5.46
CA GLY A 123 -17.68 30.18 4.88
C GLY A 123 -18.64 30.19 3.68
N VAL A 124 -19.61 29.27 3.67
CA VAL A 124 -20.61 29.18 2.60
C VAL A 124 -21.79 30.10 2.90
N LEU A 125 -22.15 30.92 1.92
CA LEU A 125 -23.27 31.86 1.98
C LEU A 125 -24.51 31.27 1.33
N HIS A 126 -25.60 31.25 2.07
CA HIS A 126 -26.90 30.75 1.63
C HIS A 126 -27.88 31.90 1.54
N TRP A 127 -28.32 32.23 0.33
CA TRP A 127 -29.28 33.32 0.14
C TRP A 127 -30.62 32.98 0.80
N VAL A 128 -31.11 33.85 1.69
CA VAL A 128 -32.44 33.76 2.27
C VAL A 128 -33.44 34.41 1.31
N GLU A 129 -34.28 33.60 0.67
CA GLU A 129 -35.04 34.04 -0.52
C GLU A 129 -36.12 35.09 -0.22
N SER A 130 -36.59 35.20 1.03
CA SER A 130 -37.61 36.17 1.42
C SER A 130 -37.55 36.60 2.89
N GLU A 131 -38.15 37.77 3.17
CA GLU A 131 -38.35 38.26 4.53
C GLU A 131 -39.27 37.34 5.37
N ASP A 132 -40.24 36.66 4.73
CA ASP A 132 -41.08 35.68 5.42
C ASP A 132 -40.24 34.54 6.00
N ILE A 133 -39.36 33.95 5.18
CA ILE A 133 -38.41 32.91 5.60
C ILE A 133 -37.49 33.44 6.71
N ALA A 134 -36.91 34.62 6.53
CA ALA A 134 -36.01 35.22 7.52
C ALA A 134 -36.70 35.43 8.87
N SER A 135 -37.93 35.94 8.87
CA SER A 135 -38.72 36.19 10.09
C SER A 135 -39.16 34.90 10.80
N LYS A 136 -39.26 33.79 10.06
CA LYS A 136 -39.59 32.47 10.62
C LYS A 136 -38.38 31.78 11.25
N LEU A 137 -37.20 31.94 10.66
CA LEU A 137 -35.96 31.33 11.14
C LEU A 137 -35.26 32.16 12.23
N TRP A 138 -35.20 33.49 12.09
CA TRP A 138 -34.51 34.37 13.04
C TRP A 138 -35.46 35.30 13.82
N LEU A 139 -36.75 34.96 13.85
CA LEU A 139 -37.80 35.72 14.54
C LEU A 139 -38.01 37.12 13.96
N SER A 140 -38.91 37.90 14.57
CA SER A 140 -39.27 39.25 14.08
C SER A 140 -38.12 40.26 14.08
N ASN A 141 -37.04 39.98 14.82
CA ASN A 141 -35.85 40.83 14.93
C ASN A 141 -34.70 40.36 14.03
N TRP A 142 -34.94 39.50 13.05
CA TRP A 142 -33.91 39.00 12.12
C TRP A 142 -33.05 40.10 11.49
N ALA A 143 -33.63 41.28 11.25
CA ALA A 143 -32.91 42.43 10.69
C ALA A 143 -31.76 42.93 11.59
N ASP A 144 -31.84 42.74 12.91
CA ASP A 144 -30.79 43.10 13.86
C ASP A 144 -29.57 42.16 13.76
N TRP A 145 -29.73 41.00 13.11
CA TRP A 145 -28.68 40.01 12.90
C TRP A 145 -27.90 40.25 11.61
N VAL A 146 -28.38 41.17 10.75
CA VAL A 146 -27.76 41.45 9.45
C VAL A 146 -26.59 42.42 9.63
N VAL A 147 -25.42 41.99 9.21
CA VAL A 147 -24.20 42.80 9.20
C VAL A 147 -23.68 42.99 7.78
N ASP A 148 -23.14 44.18 7.53
CA ASP A 148 -22.45 44.48 6.28
C ASP A 148 -21.04 43.89 6.27
N VAL A 149 -20.72 43.16 5.21
CA VAL A 149 -19.35 42.75 4.88
C VAL A 149 -18.89 43.58 3.69
N PRO A 150 -17.71 44.21 3.73
CA PRO A 150 -17.16 44.91 2.57
C PRO A 150 -17.02 43.97 1.36
N ASP A 151 -17.36 44.46 0.16
CA ASP A 151 -17.32 43.69 -1.10
C ASP A 151 -15.98 42.97 -1.32
N SER A 152 -14.86 43.59 -0.94
CA SER A 152 -13.52 43.00 -1.05
C SER A 152 -13.27 41.78 -0.17
N PHE A 153 -14.05 41.61 0.90
CA PHE A 153 -13.99 40.44 1.77
C PHE A 153 -15.10 39.43 1.49
N PHE A 154 -16.04 39.78 0.60
CA PHE A 154 -17.07 38.84 0.14
C PHE A 154 -16.45 37.70 -0.68
N THR A 155 -15.32 37.93 -1.33
CA THR A 155 -14.54 36.90 -2.04
C THR A 155 -13.97 35.81 -1.13
N ASN A 156 -13.99 36.00 0.19
CA ASN A 156 -13.58 34.97 1.15
C ASN A 156 -14.66 33.90 1.36
N TYR A 157 -15.85 34.12 0.80
CA TYR A 157 -17.00 33.22 0.93
C TYR A 157 -17.30 32.55 -0.40
N THR A 158 -17.93 31.38 -0.34
CA THR A 158 -18.50 30.68 -1.49
C THR A 158 -20.02 30.74 -1.43
N ILE A 159 -20.70 30.76 -2.58
CA ILE A 159 -22.17 30.78 -2.62
C ILE A 159 -22.69 29.34 -2.66
N GLY A 160 -23.53 28.98 -1.69
CA GLY A 160 -24.21 27.69 -1.59
C GLY A 160 -25.66 27.73 -2.11
N SER A 161 -26.40 26.68 -1.82
CA SER A 161 -27.84 26.61 -2.09
C SER A 161 -28.61 27.70 -1.34
N SER A 162 -29.69 28.20 -1.96
CA SER A 162 -30.56 29.19 -1.31
C SER A 162 -31.46 28.51 -0.27
N ILE A 163 -31.81 29.25 0.78
CA ILE A 163 -32.76 28.84 1.82
C ILE A 163 -34.14 29.29 1.37
N SER A 164 -34.94 28.32 0.94
CA SER A 164 -36.29 28.50 0.40
C SER A 164 -37.38 27.90 1.30
N ASP A 165 -36.99 27.28 2.42
CA ASP A 165 -37.89 26.64 3.38
C ASP A 165 -37.68 27.16 4.81
N TYR A 166 -38.45 26.62 5.76
CA TYR A 166 -38.40 26.98 7.18
C TYR A 166 -37.46 26.08 7.99
N THR A 167 -36.37 25.61 7.39
CA THR A 167 -35.32 24.88 8.10
C THR A 167 -34.14 25.79 8.45
N HIS A 168 -33.68 25.70 9.71
CA HIS A 168 -32.50 26.44 10.14
C HIS A 168 -31.27 25.87 9.45
N PRO A 169 -30.38 26.73 8.92
CA PRO A 169 -29.12 26.29 8.35
C PRO A 169 -28.17 25.76 9.42
N ASP A 170 -27.18 24.98 8.97
CA ASP A 170 -26.13 24.45 9.83
C ASP A 170 -25.37 25.57 10.55
N GLY A 171 -25.07 25.35 11.83
CA GLY A 171 -24.41 26.33 12.71
C GLY A 171 -25.37 27.02 13.68
N CYS A 172 -26.67 27.06 13.39
CA CYS A 172 -27.64 27.74 14.24
C CYS A 172 -27.76 27.08 15.62
N ILE A 173 -27.84 27.90 16.67
CA ILE A 173 -28.21 27.45 18.01
C ILE A 173 -29.65 27.87 18.31
N ILE A 174 -30.47 26.89 18.67
CA ILE A 174 -31.91 27.07 18.87
C ILE A 174 -32.36 26.60 20.26
N LYS A 175 -33.50 27.12 20.70
CA LYS A 175 -34.21 26.63 21.88
C LYS A 175 -35.71 26.61 21.61
N TYR A 176 -36.34 25.47 21.84
CA TYR A 176 -37.77 25.31 21.65
C TYR A 176 -38.60 26.03 22.71
N GLU A 177 -39.81 26.47 22.33
CA GLU A 177 -40.77 27.03 23.27
C GLU A 177 -41.07 26.03 24.40
N GLY A 178 -40.84 26.45 25.65
CA GLY A 178 -41.08 25.62 26.84
C GLY A 178 -40.04 24.55 27.14
N ASP A 179 -39.03 24.35 26.30
CA ASP A 179 -37.89 23.46 26.56
C ASP A 179 -36.78 24.21 27.33
N ALA A 180 -36.06 23.51 28.20
CA ALA A 180 -34.88 24.06 28.87
C ALA A 180 -33.60 23.88 28.04
N THR A 181 -33.58 22.92 27.12
CA THR A 181 -32.41 22.45 26.36
C THR A 181 -32.11 23.38 25.19
N VAL A 182 -30.82 23.67 24.99
CA VAL A 182 -30.31 24.37 23.79
C VAL A 182 -29.79 23.32 22.82
N TYR A 183 -30.08 23.50 21.54
CA TYR A 183 -29.66 22.60 20.48
C TYR A 183 -28.77 23.32 19.46
N TYR A 184 -27.79 22.61 18.93
CA TYR A 184 -26.99 23.03 17.78
C TYR A 184 -27.47 22.29 16.52
N ILE A 185 -27.66 23.01 15.43
CA ILE A 185 -28.11 22.44 14.14
C ILE A 185 -26.91 22.10 13.26
N GLN A 186 -26.84 20.85 12.82
CA GLN A 186 -25.78 20.36 11.92
C GLN A 186 -26.26 19.15 11.12
N GLY A 187 -26.01 19.13 9.82
CA GLY A 187 -26.40 18.03 8.93
C GLY A 187 -27.90 17.79 8.93
N GLY A 188 -28.71 18.84 9.13
CA GLY A 188 -30.17 18.73 9.27
C GLY A 188 -30.65 18.07 10.58
N GLN A 189 -29.77 17.85 11.56
CA GLN A 189 -30.09 17.27 12.86
C GLN A 189 -29.94 18.30 13.99
N LYS A 190 -30.67 18.10 15.09
CA LYS A 190 -30.48 18.85 16.35
C LYS A 190 -29.60 18.06 17.32
N ARG A 191 -28.56 18.70 17.83
CA ARG A 191 -27.60 18.12 18.79
C ARG A 191 -27.76 18.82 20.12
N ALA A 192 -28.09 18.10 21.20
CA ALA A 192 -28.34 18.74 22.50
C ALA A 192 -27.03 19.25 23.12
N ILE A 193 -27.00 20.51 23.55
CA ILE A 193 -25.88 21.07 24.32
C ILE A 193 -26.14 20.77 25.79
N THR A 194 -25.44 19.78 26.31
CA THR A 194 -25.79 19.15 27.60
C THR A 194 -25.42 19.98 28.84
N SER A 195 -24.58 21.01 28.69
CA SER A 195 -24.17 21.89 29.79
C SER A 195 -23.70 23.26 29.33
N GLU A 196 -23.73 24.24 30.22
CA GLU A 196 -23.15 25.57 30.00
C GLU A 196 -21.62 25.50 29.80
N ALA A 197 -20.95 24.52 30.42
CA ALA A 197 -19.53 24.26 30.18
C ALA A 197 -19.28 23.84 28.72
N ALA A 198 -20.10 22.93 28.17
CA ALA A 198 -20.02 22.53 26.76
C ALA A 198 -20.37 23.70 25.83
N PHE A 199 -21.34 24.55 26.22
CA PHE A 199 -21.69 25.76 25.47
C PHE A 199 -20.49 26.70 25.33
N ASN A 200 -19.86 27.06 26.46
CA ASN A 200 -18.71 27.97 26.50
C ASN A 200 -17.45 27.35 25.87
N ALA A 201 -17.22 26.04 26.06
CA ALA A 201 -16.05 25.34 25.51
C ALA A 201 -16.04 25.30 23.97
N ASN A 202 -17.22 25.35 23.35
CA ASN A 202 -17.40 25.48 21.91
C ASN A 202 -17.56 26.94 21.47
N MET A 203 -17.19 27.91 22.30
CA MET A 203 -17.25 29.35 22.01
C MET A 203 -18.65 29.87 21.66
N PHE A 204 -19.73 29.13 21.91
CA PHE A 204 -21.08 29.62 21.61
C PHE A 204 -21.40 30.88 22.43
N GLN A 205 -22.24 31.75 21.87
CA GLN A 205 -22.61 33.00 22.53
C GLN A 205 -24.12 33.12 22.63
N TRP A 206 -24.61 33.41 23.83
CA TRP A 206 -26.04 33.53 24.12
C TRP A 206 -26.77 34.55 23.25
N ARG A 207 -26.06 35.57 22.74
CA ARG A 207 -26.62 36.59 21.83
C ARG A 207 -27.12 36.01 20.49
N PHE A 208 -26.59 34.86 20.07
CA PHE A 208 -26.97 34.19 18.82
C PHE A 208 -27.95 33.04 19.04
N LEU A 209 -28.53 32.92 20.24
CA LEU A 209 -29.56 31.93 20.52
C LEU A 209 -30.89 32.34 19.90
N ILE A 210 -31.39 31.52 18.97
CA ILE A 210 -32.73 31.67 18.40
C ILE A 210 -33.73 31.06 19.39
N ASN A 211 -34.53 31.91 20.04
CA ASN A 211 -35.43 31.50 21.11
C ASN A 211 -36.65 32.44 21.24
N PRO A 212 -37.89 31.92 21.28
CA PRO A 212 -38.26 30.50 21.16
C PRO A 212 -38.47 30.06 19.70
N VAL A 213 -38.01 28.86 19.36
CA VAL A 213 -38.39 28.17 18.12
C VAL A 213 -39.73 27.42 18.33
N PRO A 214 -40.72 27.58 17.45
CA PRO A 214 -41.99 26.84 17.50
C PRO A 214 -41.81 25.31 17.49
N SER A 215 -42.69 24.59 18.19
CA SER A 215 -42.59 23.13 18.33
C SER A 215 -42.91 22.33 17.05
N ASP A 216 -43.50 22.95 16.04
CA ASP A 216 -43.78 22.36 14.72
C ASP A 216 -42.54 22.30 13.81
N VAL A 217 -41.48 23.05 14.15
CA VAL A 217 -40.17 22.94 13.48
C VAL A 217 -39.38 21.78 14.06
N THR A 218 -39.42 20.61 13.45
CA THR A 218 -38.79 19.40 14.01
C THR A 218 -37.50 18.98 13.29
N TYR A 219 -36.46 18.66 14.07
CA TYR A 219 -35.23 18.05 13.57
C TYR A 219 -35.03 16.65 14.18
N PRO A 220 -34.48 15.67 13.44
CA PRO A 220 -33.97 14.44 14.02
C PRO A 220 -32.89 14.72 15.08
N ASN A 221 -32.80 13.86 16.10
CA ASN A 221 -31.74 13.98 17.10
C ASN A 221 -30.40 13.50 16.51
N GLY A 222 -29.37 14.33 16.63
CA GLY A 222 -27.97 13.95 16.43
C GLY A 222 -27.26 13.70 17.76
N SER A 223 -25.96 13.42 17.71
CA SER A 223 -25.13 13.20 18.90
C SER A 223 -25.02 14.46 19.76
N ASP A 224 -25.24 14.30 21.06
CA ASP A 224 -25.14 15.37 22.05
C ASP A 224 -23.74 16.00 22.11
N ILE A 225 -23.69 17.31 22.37
CA ILE A 225 -22.46 18.07 22.62
C ILE A 225 -22.22 18.08 24.13
N THR A 226 -21.28 17.25 24.57
CA THR A 226 -20.92 17.09 26.00
C THR A 226 -19.67 17.85 26.41
N GLY A 227 -18.89 18.36 25.46
CA GLY A 227 -17.64 19.07 25.71
C GLY A 227 -17.17 19.81 24.45
N LYS A 228 -15.91 20.25 24.43
CA LYS A 228 -15.29 20.92 23.28
C LYS A 228 -15.16 19.97 22.08
N GLU A 229 -15.60 20.41 20.92
CA GLU A 229 -15.43 19.72 19.64
C GLU A 229 -14.57 20.58 18.72
N SER A 230 -13.49 20.01 18.18
CA SER A 230 -12.50 20.73 17.37
C SER A 230 -13.13 21.40 16.15
N GLY A 231 -14.06 20.72 15.45
CA GLY A 231 -14.73 21.27 14.28
C GLY A 231 -15.63 22.48 14.55
N LEU A 232 -16.08 22.69 15.79
CA LEU A 232 -16.96 23.82 16.16
C LEU A 232 -16.18 25.08 16.59
N VAL A 233 -14.89 24.92 16.85
CA VAL A 233 -13.98 25.99 17.30
C VAL A 233 -12.86 26.26 16.30
N ASP A 234 -12.97 25.73 15.08
CA ASP A 234 -11.98 25.94 14.03
C ASP A 234 -12.29 27.22 13.25
N LEU A 235 -11.50 28.27 13.50
CA LEU A 235 -11.60 29.56 12.83
C LEU A 235 -10.99 29.52 11.41
N VAL A 236 -10.15 28.52 11.12
CA VAL A 236 -9.45 28.37 9.85
C VAL A 236 -10.28 27.57 8.84
N ALA A 237 -11.20 26.72 9.31
CA ALA A 237 -12.16 26.01 8.47
C ALA A 237 -13.00 26.94 7.57
N GLY A 238 -13.25 28.18 8.00
CA GLY A 238 -13.91 29.22 7.20
C GLY A 238 -12.97 30.13 6.41
N ALA A 239 -11.65 30.01 6.61
CA ALA A 239 -10.61 30.82 5.95
C ALA A 239 -9.96 30.11 4.75
N ALA A 240 -10.27 28.84 4.55
CA ALA A 240 -10.13 28.07 3.32
C ALA A 240 -11.12 26.90 3.45
N GLY A 241 -12.07 26.79 2.52
CA GLY A 241 -13.27 25.96 2.71
C GLY A 241 -13.02 24.50 3.07
N ALA A 242 -13.88 23.94 3.92
CA ALA A 242 -13.98 22.50 4.11
C ALA A 242 -15.41 22.07 4.46
N GLY A 243 -15.94 21.24 3.57
CA GLY A 243 -16.88 20.15 3.83
C GLY A 243 -16.72 19.14 2.68
N THR A 244 -16.23 17.92 2.96
CA THR A 244 -15.86 16.88 1.98
C THR A 244 -14.92 17.36 0.86
N GLY A 245 -13.91 18.14 1.23
CA GLY A 245 -12.94 18.66 0.27
C GLY A 245 -11.83 17.64 -0.04
N LEU A 246 -11.42 17.55 -1.30
CA LEU A 246 -10.17 16.90 -1.70
C LEU A 246 -9.13 17.98 -1.99
N SER A 247 -8.06 18.04 -1.21
CA SER A 247 -6.95 18.95 -1.52
C SER A 247 -5.89 18.25 -2.37
N VAL A 248 -5.39 18.95 -3.38
CA VAL A 248 -4.39 18.45 -4.31
C VAL A 248 -3.21 19.41 -4.33
N ALA A 249 -2.01 18.86 -4.21
CA ALA A 249 -0.77 19.63 -4.25
C ALA A 249 0.35 18.84 -4.93
N LEU A 250 1.36 19.55 -5.43
CA LEU A 250 2.60 18.91 -5.88
C LEU A 250 3.28 18.23 -4.68
N ALA A 251 3.68 16.97 -4.84
CA ALA A 251 4.41 16.29 -3.79
C ALA A 251 5.81 16.91 -3.62
N SER A 252 6.29 17.04 -2.39
CA SER A 252 7.62 17.60 -2.11
C SER A 252 8.76 16.77 -2.71
N ASP A 253 8.53 15.49 -2.96
CA ASP A 253 9.43 14.55 -3.61
C ASP A 253 9.05 14.28 -5.07
N THR A 254 8.36 15.24 -5.72
CA THR A 254 8.13 15.17 -7.16
C THR A 254 9.45 15.04 -7.93
N PRO A 255 9.51 14.24 -9.01
CA PRO A 255 10.73 14.03 -9.77
C PRO A 255 11.37 15.35 -10.20
N ALA A 256 12.67 15.51 -9.95
CA ALA A 256 13.44 16.64 -10.43
C ALA A 256 13.58 16.58 -11.96
N GLY A 257 13.57 17.74 -12.62
CA GLY A 257 13.76 17.82 -14.07
C GLY A 257 15.10 17.23 -14.49
N ALA A 258 15.10 16.45 -15.57
CA ALA A 258 16.28 15.74 -16.06
C ALA A 258 16.27 15.62 -17.59
N THR A 259 17.45 15.35 -18.16
CA THR A 259 17.58 14.94 -19.57
C THR A 259 17.46 13.43 -19.66
N VAL A 260 16.43 12.94 -20.33
CA VAL A 260 16.03 11.53 -20.38
C VAL A 260 16.42 10.92 -21.73
N ALA A 261 16.94 9.69 -21.75
CA ALA A 261 17.30 9.01 -22.99
C ALA A 261 16.07 8.68 -23.86
N VAL A 262 16.22 8.67 -25.19
CA VAL A 262 15.15 8.20 -26.08
C VAL A 262 14.90 6.70 -25.85
N GLY A 263 13.64 6.29 -25.90
CA GLY A 263 13.25 4.90 -25.64
C GLY A 263 13.22 4.52 -24.15
N SER A 264 13.50 5.44 -23.21
CA SER A 264 13.43 5.12 -21.78
C SER A 264 12.01 4.77 -21.35
N ALA A 265 11.85 3.61 -20.70
CA ALA A 265 10.56 3.20 -20.14
C ALA A 265 10.39 3.71 -18.70
N GLY A 266 9.14 3.90 -18.27
CA GLY A 266 8.79 4.12 -16.86
C GLY A 266 9.42 5.37 -16.22
N VAL A 267 9.67 6.42 -17.00
CA VAL A 267 10.29 7.66 -16.54
C VAL A 267 9.32 8.38 -15.60
N ASN A 268 9.76 8.70 -14.39
CA ASN A 268 8.94 9.41 -13.41
C ASN A 268 8.78 10.89 -13.83
N LEU A 269 7.54 11.33 -14.09
CA LEU A 269 7.26 12.66 -14.66
C LEU A 269 6.77 13.66 -13.62
N ILE A 270 5.72 13.32 -12.87
CA ILE A 270 5.14 14.19 -11.84
C ILE A 270 4.56 13.36 -10.70
N LYS A 271 4.75 13.80 -9.46
CA LYS A 271 4.13 13.21 -8.27
C LYS A 271 3.25 14.24 -7.58
N ILE A 272 2.00 13.89 -7.31
CA ILE A 272 1.03 14.74 -6.61
C ILE A 272 0.58 14.07 -5.31
N GLY A 273 0.28 14.87 -4.30
CA GLY A 273 -0.44 14.44 -3.11
C GLY A 273 -1.92 14.79 -3.22
N VAL A 274 -2.79 13.82 -2.99
CA VAL A 274 -4.24 14.00 -2.88
C VAL A 274 -4.65 13.70 -1.44
N THR A 275 -5.22 14.67 -0.74
CA THR A 275 -5.56 14.55 0.68
C THR A 275 -7.05 14.73 0.89
N ALA A 276 -7.72 13.70 1.38
CA ALA A 276 -9.11 13.79 1.79
C ALA A 276 -9.20 14.57 3.10
N SER A 277 -10.22 15.44 3.19
CA SER A 277 -10.52 16.13 4.44
C SER A 277 -10.82 15.12 5.56
N SER A 278 -10.54 15.49 6.81
CA SER A 278 -10.72 14.58 7.96
C SER A 278 -12.19 14.30 8.33
N ASP A 279 -13.12 14.87 7.57
CA ASP A 279 -14.57 14.78 7.77
C ASP A 279 -15.24 13.64 7.00
N GLY A 280 -14.53 12.99 6.06
CA GLY A 280 -15.04 11.81 5.35
C GLY A 280 -14.08 11.25 4.30
N ASN A 281 -14.30 9.99 3.92
CA ASN A 281 -13.59 9.37 2.81
C ASN A 281 -13.96 10.05 1.49
N VAL A 282 -13.01 10.11 0.56
CA VAL A 282 -13.22 10.64 -0.79
C VAL A 282 -12.83 9.58 -1.82
N ILE A 283 -13.71 9.37 -2.80
CA ILE A 283 -13.42 8.50 -3.94
C ILE A 283 -12.91 9.35 -5.10
N LEU A 284 -11.70 9.05 -5.57
CA LEU A 284 -11.12 9.63 -6.77
C LEU A 284 -11.41 8.71 -7.98
N ASN A 285 -12.18 9.22 -8.94
CA ASN A 285 -12.63 8.48 -10.12
C ASN A 285 -11.75 8.69 -11.34
N SER A 286 -11.22 9.91 -11.52
CA SER A 286 -10.30 10.22 -12.62
C SER A 286 -9.30 11.33 -12.32
N LEU A 287 -8.21 11.34 -13.09
CA LEU A 287 -7.24 12.43 -13.16
C LEU A 287 -6.89 12.71 -14.62
N THR A 288 -6.82 13.98 -14.99
CA THR A 288 -6.45 14.40 -16.35
C THR A 288 -5.20 15.29 -16.29
N PHE A 289 -4.09 14.84 -16.87
CA PHE A 289 -2.88 15.65 -16.96
C PHE A 289 -2.75 16.25 -18.35
N HIS A 290 -2.43 17.54 -18.41
CA HIS A 290 -2.07 18.23 -19.64
C HIS A 290 -0.54 18.26 -19.79
N ARG A 291 -0.06 17.96 -20.99
CA ARG A 291 1.36 18.02 -21.33
C ARG A 291 1.70 19.40 -21.86
N THR A 292 2.71 20.02 -21.25
CA THR A 292 3.30 21.29 -21.69
C THR A 292 4.71 21.07 -22.24
N GLY A 293 5.35 22.16 -22.68
CA GLY A 293 6.67 22.14 -23.31
C GLY A 293 6.62 22.09 -24.85
N VAL A 294 7.77 22.32 -25.49
CA VAL A 294 7.87 22.52 -26.94
C VAL A 294 7.81 21.21 -27.75
N GLY A 295 7.88 20.06 -27.10
CA GLY A 295 7.80 18.77 -27.77
C GLY A 295 6.40 18.36 -28.21
N THR A 296 6.29 17.17 -28.79
CA THR A 296 5.05 16.59 -29.31
C THR A 296 4.43 15.55 -28.36
N ALA A 297 3.13 15.30 -28.49
CA ALA A 297 2.48 14.23 -27.71
C ALA A 297 2.98 12.82 -28.09
N ALA A 298 3.51 12.65 -29.31
CA ALA A 298 4.01 11.36 -29.82
C ALA A 298 5.37 10.96 -29.25
N ASP A 299 6.06 11.89 -28.55
CA ASP A 299 7.31 11.59 -27.85
C ASP A 299 7.11 10.67 -26.64
N PHE A 300 5.87 10.51 -26.17
CA PHE A 300 5.49 9.50 -25.19
C PHE A 300 4.65 8.41 -25.86
N ALA A 301 5.11 7.16 -25.77
CA ALA A 301 4.35 6.02 -26.26
C ALA A 301 3.13 5.75 -25.36
N ASN A 302 3.35 5.76 -24.04
CA ASN A 302 2.31 5.59 -23.03
C ASN A 302 2.66 6.37 -21.76
N VAL A 303 1.64 6.75 -21.00
CA VAL A 303 1.73 7.21 -19.62
C VAL A 303 0.84 6.38 -18.71
N TYR A 304 1.23 6.28 -17.44
CA TYR A 304 0.61 5.41 -16.44
C TYR A 304 0.51 6.16 -15.12
N LEU A 305 -0.49 5.80 -14.31
CA LEU A 305 -0.64 6.28 -12.94
C LEU A 305 -0.29 5.18 -11.95
N TYR A 306 0.47 5.53 -10.90
CA TYR A 306 0.90 4.62 -9.84
C TYR A 306 0.54 5.16 -8.44
N ASP A 307 0.20 4.26 -7.52
CA ASP A 307 0.22 4.47 -6.06
C ASP A 307 1.34 3.58 -5.49
N GLY A 308 2.42 4.20 -5.01
CA GLY A 308 3.65 3.47 -4.65
C GLY A 308 4.24 2.68 -5.81
N SER A 309 4.37 1.36 -5.65
CA SER A 309 4.81 0.41 -6.69
C SER A 309 3.64 -0.14 -7.53
N THR A 310 2.39 0.08 -7.12
CA THR A 310 1.22 -0.49 -7.77
C THR A 310 0.76 0.42 -8.91
N ARG A 311 0.70 -0.15 -10.12
CA ARG A 311 0.15 0.53 -11.30
C ARG A 311 -1.37 0.55 -11.23
N LEU A 312 -1.99 1.72 -11.26
CA LEU A 312 -3.44 1.89 -11.17
C LEU A 312 -4.16 1.82 -12.53
N THR A 313 -3.44 2.06 -13.64
CA THR A 313 -4.03 2.09 -14.99
C THR A 313 -3.21 1.32 -16.02
N SER A 314 -3.89 0.82 -17.06
CA SER A 314 -3.21 0.47 -18.32
C SER A 314 -2.53 1.70 -18.94
N GLY A 315 -1.66 1.48 -19.92
CA GLY A 315 -1.03 2.57 -20.68
C GLY A 315 -2.06 3.47 -21.34
N ARG A 316 -1.85 4.79 -21.24
CA ARG A 316 -2.66 5.83 -21.88
C ARG A 316 -1.79 6.62 -22.85
N SER A 317 -2.28 6.89 -24.05
CA SER A 317 -1.63 7.83 -24.96
C SER A 317 -1.99 9.27 -24.59
N ILE A 318 -1.08 10.20 -24.88
CA ILE A 318 -1.38 11.64 -24.80
C ILE A 318 -2.11 12.05 -26.07
N ASN A 319 -3.28 12.66 -25.92
CA ASN A 319 -4.10 13.08 -27.05
C ASN A 319 -3.39 14.19 -27.85
N THR A 320 -3.23 14.01 -29.16
CA THR A 320 -2.41 14.90 -30.00
C THR A 320 -3.03 16.28 -30.26
N SER A 321 -4.34 16.45 -30.07
CA SER A 321 -5.02 17.74 -30.28
C SER A 321 -5.21 18.53 -28.99
N SER A 322 -5.46 17.85 -27.87
CA SER A 322 -5.66 18.48 -26.55
C SER A 322 -4.40 18.49 -25.67
N ASN A 323 -3.38 17.68 -26.00
CA ASN A 323 -2.22 17.38 -25.14
C ASN A 323 -2.60 16.79 -23.77
N GLU A 324 -3.76 16.17 -23.63
CA GLU A 324 -4.21 15.57 -22.38
C GLU A 324 -4.00 14.05 -22.33
N ALA A 325 -3.67 13.54 -21.14
CA ALA A 325 -3.76 12.14 -20.78
C ALA A 325 -4.79 11.96 -19.66
N GLN A 326 -5.80 11.14 -19.90
CA GLN A 326 -6.90 10.90 -18.96
C GLN A 326 -6.80 9.52 -18.32
N PHE A 327 -6.74 9.50 -17.00
CA PHE A 327 -6.74 8.30 -16.17
C PHE A 327 -8.13 8.13 -15.56
N ASN A 328 -8.95 7.27 -16.15
CA ASN A 328 -10.35 7.05 -15.74
C ASN A 328 -10.53 5.72 -14.99
N ASN A 329 -11.69 5.56 -14.35
CA ASN A 329 -12.09 4.35 -13.60
C ASN A 329 -11.13 3.98 -12.48
N LEU A 330 -10.57 4.99 -11.81
CA LEU A 330 -9.62 4.76 -10.71
C LEU A 330 -10.30 4.14 -9.49
N ASN A 331 -11.52 4.58 -9.17
CA ASN A 331 -12.28 4.16 -7.98
C ASN A 331 -11.43 4.11 -6.71
N LEU A 332 -10.49 5.05 -6.58
CA LEU A 332 -9.49 5.04 -5.53
C LEU A 332 -10.07 5.68 -4.28
N ASP A 333 -10.24 4.87 -3.23
CA ASP A 333 -10.69 5.35 -1.92
C ASP A 333 -9.52 6.01 -1.18
N ILE A 334 -9.73 7.25 -0.75
CA ILE A 334 -8.80 8.03 0.08
C ILE A 334 -9.49 8.20 1.43
N ALA A 335 -8.98 7.55 2.47
CA ALA A 335 -9.62 7.59 3.78
C ALA A 335 -9.59 9.01 4.36
N ALA A 336 -10.53 9.32 5.25
CA ALA A 336 -10.61 10.64 5.89
C ALA A 336 -9.26 11.06 6.53
N GLY A 337 -8.72 12.20 6.11
CA GLY A 337 -7.42 12.71 6.57
C GLY A 337 -6.19 11.99 5.99
N GLU A 338 -6.36 10.99 5.12
CA GLU A 338 -5.27 10.32 4.43
C GLU A 338 -4.77 11.17 3.25
N THR A 339 -3.46 11.19 3.06
CA THR A 339 -2.83 11.66 1.83
C THR A 339 -2.34 10.46 1.01
N LYS A 340 -2.87 10.29 -0.20
CA LYS A 340 -2.30 9.37 -1.19
C LYS A 340 -1.34 10.12 -2.11
N TYR A 341 -0.25 9.47 -2.47
CA TYR A 341 0.76 10.03 -3.36
C TYR A 341 0.73 9.32 -4.71
N LEU A 342 0.30 10.03 -5.74
CA LEU A 342 0.10 9.49 -7.07
C LEU A 342 1.23 9.94 -7.99
N LEU A 343 1.88 8.98 -8.65
CA LEU A 343 3.02 9.20 -9.53
C LEU A 343 2.63 8.89 -10.98
N VAL A 344 2.82 9.85 -11.87
CA VAL A 344 2.71 9.63 -13.30
C VAL A 344 4.08 9.19 -13.84
N LYS A 345 4.10 8.06 -14.52
CA LYS A 345 5.27 7.56 -15.27
C LYS A 345 4.98 7.56 -16.76
N GLY A 346 5.99 7.83 -17.59
CA GLY A 346 5.87 7.81 -19.05
C GLY A 346 6.95 6.98 -19.72
N ASP A 347 6.57 6.28 -20.78
CA ASP A 347 7.49 5.62 -21.71
C ASP A 347 7.84 6.61 -22.82
N VAL A 348 9.09 7.04 -22.87
CA VAL A 348 9.62 7.88 -23.94
C VAL A 348 9.74 7.01 -25.19
N ALA A 349 9.10 7.44 -26.29
CA ALA A 349 9.13 6.70 -27.54
C ALA A 349 10.56 6.57 -28.06
N SER A 350 10.89 5.44 -28.70
CA SER A 350 12.18 5.27 -29.40
C SER A 350 12.33 6.22 -30.60
N THR A 351 11.23 6.78 -31.08
CA THR A 351 11.15 7.80 -32.14
C THR A 351 11.05 9.22 -31.62
N ALA A 352 11.18 9.43 -30.30
CA ALA A 352 11.02 10.75 -29.70
C ALA A 352 12.08 11.73 -30.21
N THR A 353 11.70 13.00 -30.34
CA THR A 353 12.56 14.03 -30.93
C THR A 353 13.56 14.55 -29.91
N VAL A 354 14.84 14.57 -30.28
CA VAL A 354 15.91 15.06 -29.41
C VAL A 354 15.76 16.56 -29.16
N ALA A 355 16.03 16.98 -27.92
CA ALA A 355 15.91 18.34 -27.39
C ALA A 355 14.47 18.83 -27.18
N ASP A 356 13.46 18.01 -27.45
CA ASP A 356 12.09 18.33 -27.07
C ASP A 356 11.97 18.37 -25.54
N GLU A 357 11.25 19.37 -25.05
CA GLU A 357 11.00 19.56 -23.62
C GLU A 357 9.53 19.26 -23.29
N HIS A 358 9.33 18.59 -22.17
CA HIS A 358 8.01 18.22 -21.67
C HIS A 358 7.89 18.46 -20.17
N ALA A 359 6.73 18.93 -19.74
CA ALA A 359 6.27 18.84 -18.36
C ALA A 359 4.82 18.37 -18.35
N LEU A 360 4.35 17.86 -17.22
CA LEU A 360 2.94 17.55 -17.00
C LEU A 360 2.38 18.54 -15.99
N GLU A 361 1.13 18.93 -16.18
CA GLU A 361 0.39 19.76 -15.24
C GLU A 361 -1.03 19.25 -15.05
N LEU A 362 -1.54 19.47 -13.84
CA LEU A 362 -2.97 19.38 -13.55
C LEU A 362 -3.52 20.80 -13.68
N VAL A 363 -4.31 21.06 -14.73
CA VAL A 363 -4.63 22.43 -15.18
C VAL A 363 -5.51 23.17 -14.19
N ASP A 364 -6.54 22.51 -13.69
CA ASP A 364 -7.55 23.07 -12.79
C ASP A 364 -8.22 21.96 -11.95
N ALA A 365 -9.19 22.36 -11.14
CA ALA A 365 -9.94 21.45 -10.28
C ALA A 365 -10.81 20.45 -11.07
N ASP A 366 -11.27 20.78 -12.28
CA ASP A 366 -12.10 19.92 -13.11
C ASP A 366 -11.30 18.74 -13.70
N ALA A 367 -9.97 18.87 -13.76
CA ALA A 367 -9.06 17.80 -14.10
C ALA A 367 -9.01 16.67 -13.04
N VAL A 368 -9.68 16.83 -11.89
CA VAL A 368 -9.78 15.85 -10.80
C VAL A 368 -11.22 15.36 -10.70
N GLY A 369 -11.48 14.16 -11.23
CA GLY A 369 -12.82 13.57 -11.22
C GLY A 369 -13.17 12.99 -9.86
N THR A 370 -13.93 13.72 -9.06
CA THR A 370 -14.51 13.25 -7.79
C THR A 370 -15.84 13.97 -7.52
N SER A 371 -16.65 13.44 -6.60
CA SER A 371 -17.84 14.14 -6.11
C SER A 371 -17.53 15.14 -5.00
N ALA A 372 -16.32 15.10 -4.43
CA ALA A 372 -15.82 16.01 -3.41
C ALA A 372 -15.45 17.39 -4.00
N THR A 373 -15.47 18.44 -3.18
CA THR A 373 -15.00 19.77 -3.62
C THR A 373 -13.48 19.77 -3.73
N VAL A 374 -12.92 20.00 -4.91
CA VAL A 374 -11.47 19.97 -5.12
C VAL A 374 -10.84 21.33 -4.81
N SER A 375 -9.74 21.34 -4.05
CA SER A 375 -8.97 22.53 -3.71
C SER A 375 -7.47 22.31 -4.01
N GLY A 376 -6.75 23.37 -4.34
CA GLY A 376 -5.33 23.31 -4.67
C GLY A 376 -4.87 24.60 -5.36
N THR A 377 -3.56 24.78 -5.47
CA THR A 377 -2.99 25.89 -6.25
C THR A 377 -2.77 25.41 -7.68
N PHE A 378 -3.77 25.63 -8.53
CA PHE A 378 -3.72 25.24 -9.94
C PHE A 378 -3.14 26.37 -10.84
N PRO A 379 -2.43 26.03 -11.94
CA PRO A 379 -2.08 24.68 -12.35
C PRO A 379 -0.99 24.07 -11.43
N ILE A 380 -1.12 22.77 -11.16
CA ILE A 380 -0.10 22.01 -10.42
C ILE A 380 0.86 21.44 -11.46
N THR A 381 1.96 22.15 -11.70
CA THR A 381 2.93 21.82 -12.75
C THR A 381 4.14 21.10 -12.18
N GLY A 382 4.52 19.99 -12.81
CA GLY A 382 5.75 19.25 -12.52
C GLY A 382 6.99 19.93 -13.11
N ASN A 383 8.16 19.35 -12.86
CA ASN A 383 9.40 19.86 -13.44
C ASN A 383 9.49 19.51 -14.93
N THR A 384 10.26 20.31 -15.68
CA THR A 384 10.51 20.08 -17.11
C THR A 384 11.59 19.02 -17.31
N PHE A 385 11.34 18.10 -18.23
CA PHE A 385 12.27 17.09 -18.73
C PHE A 385 12.63 17.38 -20.18
N THR A 386 13.86 17.05 -20.56
CA THR A 386 14.34 17.21 -21.94
C THR A 386 14.68 15.84 -22.52
N ILE A 387 14.34 15.58 -23.77
CA ILE A 387 14.74 14.35 -24.45
C ILE A 387 16.19 14.48 -24.92
N GLY A 388 17.04 13.57 -24.43
CA GLY A 388 18.46 13.48 -24.77
C GLY A 388 18.71 12.74 -26.09
N ALA A 389 19.91 12.90 -26.63
CA ALA A 389 20.29 12.27 -27.91
C ALA A 389 20.64 10.78 -27.79
N GLN A 390 20.92 10.29 -26.57
CA GLN A 390 21.31 8.90 -26.33
C GLN A 390 20.07 8.02 -26.19
N SER A 391 20.16 6.78 -26.65
CA SER A 391 19.12 5.77 -26.47
C SER A 391 19.33 4.98 -25.19
N ALA A 392 18.24 4.64 -24.51
CA ALA A 392 18.26 3.67 -23.43
C ALA A 392 18.54 2.26 -23.96
N ALA A 393 19.19 1.43 -23.15
CA ALA A 393 19.34 0.01 -23.42
C ALA A 393 17.99 -0.67 -23.65
N THR A 394 17.97 -1.67 -24.53
CA THR A 394 16.78 -2.47 -24.79
C THR A 394 16.88 -3.81 -24.07
N LEU A 395 15.80 -4.20 -23.39
CA LEU A 395 15.64 -5.52 -22.81
C LEU A 395 14.54 -6.27 -23.58
N THR A 396 14.95 -7.22 -24.40
CA THR A 396 14.00 -8.02 -25.19
C THR A 396 13.59 -9.27 -24.43
N VAL A 397 12.29 -9.43 -24.23
CA VAL A 397 11.65 -10.63 -23.66
C VAL A 397 11.17 -11.52 -24.79
N THR A 398 11.55 -12.79 -24.77
CA THR A 398 11.05 -13.80 -25.72
C THR A 398 10.58 -15.05 -25.02
N LYS A 399 9.55 -15.70 -25.56
CA LYS A 399 9.06 -16.98 -25.06
C LYS A 399 10.17 -18.04 -25.06
N GLY A 400 10.26 -18.79 -23.96
CA GLY A 400 11.18 -19.91 -23.81
C GLY A 400 10.57 -21.24 -24.29
N THR A 401 11.20 -22.34 -23.94
CA THR A 401 10.67 -23.67 -24.21
C THR A 401 9.55 -23.99 -23.23
N THR A 402 8.44 -24.56 -23.72
CA THR A 402 7.39 -25.08 -22.84
C THR A 402 7.96 -26.19 -21.94
N PRO A 403 7.87 -26.07 -20.60
CA PRO A 403 8.31 -27.12 -19.68
C PRO A 403 7.49 -28.40 -19.81
N SER A 404 7.94 -29.47 -19.14
CA SER A 404 7.13 -30.66 -18.95
C SER A 404 5.92 -30.36 -18.07
N ASN A 405 4.84 -31.11 -18.31
CA ASN A 405 3.63 -31.04 -17.51
C ASN A 405 3.91 -31.58 -16.09
N PRO A 406 3.65 -30.79 -15.03
CA PRO A 406 3.92 -31.22 -13.66
C PRO A 406 2.82 -32.12 -13.13
N THR A 407 3.19 -32.97 -12.17
CA THR A 407 2.24 -33.77 -11.39
C THR A 407 1.63 -32.94 -10.25
N VAL A 408 0.37 -33.19 -9.91
CA VAL A 408 -0.29 -32.49 -8.79
C VAL A 408 0.44 -32.82 -7.49
N GLY A 409 0.84 -31.77 -6.79
CA GLY A 409 1.65 -31.82 -5.56
C GLY A 409 3.15 -31.75 -5.81
N GLU A 410 3.62 -31.71 -7.07
CA GLU A 410 5.05 -31.57 -7.38
C GLU A 410 5.57 -30.22 -6.90
N ALA A 411 6.59 -30.26 -6.03
CA ALA A 411 7.26 -29.08 -5.56
C ALA A 411 8.35 -28.65 -6.54
N ASN A 412 8.61 -27.34 -6.64
CA ASN A 412 9.64 -26.78 -7.53
C ASN A 412 9.47 -27.14 -9.02
N ALA A 413 8.25 -27.47 -9.45
CA ALA A 413 7.90 -27.70 -10.84
C ALA A 413 8.18 -26.45 -11.69
N THR A 414 8.73 -26.62 -12.90
CA THR A 414 8.95 -25.48 -13.79
C THR A 414 7.64 -25.10 -14.49
N LEU A 415 7.07 -23.96 -14.12
CA LEU A 415 5.77 -23.48 -14.60
C LEU A 415 5.88 -22.65 -15.88
N SER A 416 6.99 -21.91 -16.04
CA SER A 416 7.23 -21.09 -17.21
C SER A 416 8.71 -20.97 -17.54
N SER A 417 9.02 -20.68 -18.80
CA SER A 417 10.36 -20.33 -19.26
C SER A 417 10.31 -19.22 -20.30
N PHE A 418 11.22 -18.27 -20.18
CA PHE A 418 11.39 -17.16 -21.11
C PHE A 418 12.84 -16.69 -21.13
N LYS A 419 13.21 -15.87 -22.12
CA LYS A 419 14.56 -15.33 -22.27
C LYS A 419 14.54 -13.82 -22.20
N LEU A 420 15.56 -13.26 -21.56
CA LEU A 420 15.85 -11.84 -21.53
C LEU A 420 17.17 -11.58 -22.25
N ALA A 421 17.16 -10.68 -23.23
CA ALA A 421 18.34 -10.27 -23.97
C ALA A 421 18.56 -8.75 -23.85
N ALA A 422 19.73 -8.35 -23.33
CA ALA A 422 20.11 -6.95 -23.26
C ALA A 422 20.84 -6.52 -24.54
N SER A 423 20.54 -5.31 -25.01
CA SER A 423 21.21 -4.70 -26.16
C SER A 423 21.41 -3.20 -25.96
N GLY A 424 22.59 -2.70 -26.31
CA GLY A 424 22.97 -1.28 -26.29
C GLY A 424 23.75 -0.89 -25.04
N ALA A 425 23.42 -1.47 -23.88
CA ALA A 425 24.20 -1.44 -22.65
C ALA A 425 23.74 -2.53 -21.68
N ASP A 426 24.46 -2.69 -20.57
CA ASP A 426 24.08 -3.60 -19.48
C ASP A 426 22.75 -3.15 -18.85
N VAL A 427 21.91 -4.12 -18.49
CA VAL A 427 20.59 -3.89 -17.92
C VAL A 427 20.48 -4.53 -16.54
N LYS A 428 19.97 -3.79 -15.56
CA LYS A 428 19.62 -4.27 -14.22
C LYS A 428 18.13 -4.60 -14.16
N LEU A 429 17.80 -5.86 -13.93
CA LEU A 429 16.44 -6.33 -13.70
C LEU A 429 16.07 -6.19 -12.22
N TYR A 430 14.92 -5.59 -11.91
CA TYR A 430 14.41 -5.39 -10.55
C TYR A 430 13.13 -6.16 -10.27
N GLN A 431 12.26 -6.32 -11.26
CA GLN A 431 10.97 -6.96 -11.07
C GLN A 431 10.49 -7.64 -12.35
N ILE A 432 9.78 -8.74 -12.17
CA ILE A 432 9.01 -9.44 -13.20
C ILE A 432 7.63 -9.73 -12.65
N ASN A 433 6.59 -9.34 -13.38
CA ASN A 433 5.21 -9.66 -13.08
C ASN A 433 4.64 -10.51 -14.22
N LEU A 434 4.37 -11.79 -14.00
CA LEU A 434 3.93 -12.68 -15.08
C LEU A 434 2.48 -13.07 -14.88
N LEU A 435 1.62 -12.81 -15.86
CA LEU A 435 0.20 -13.14 -15.76
C LEU A 435 0.01 -14.65 -15.84
N GLN A 436 -0.89 -15.19 -15.02
CA GLN A 436 -1.48 -16.52 -15.15
C GLN A 436 -2.90 -16.35 -15.74
N ALA A 437 -3.14 -16.95 -16.90
CA ALA A 437 -4.43 -16.95 -17.60
C ALA A 437 -4.93 -18.38 -17.85
N GLY A 438 -4.51 -19.30 -16.99
CA GLY A 438 -4.84 -20.71 -17.06
C GLY A 438 -6.18 -21.04 -16.41
N THR A 439 -6.45 -22.34 -16.24
CA THR A 439 -7.63 -22.86 -15.55
C THR A 439 -7.32 -23.40 -14.15
N ALA A 440 -6.05 -23.46 -13.77
CA ALA A 440 -5.64 -23.75 -12.40
C ALA A 440 -6.08 -22.61 -11.48
N THR A 441 -6.54 -22.95 -10.28
CA THR A 441 -6.90 -21.96 -9.25
C THR A 441 -5.62 -21.30 -8.75
N ASN A 442 -5.61 -19.97 -8.62
CA ASN A 442 -4.40 -19.25 -8.19
C ASN A 442 -3.94 -19.66 -6.77
N SER A 443 -4.87 -20.06 -5.88
CA SER A 443 -4.54 -20.59 -4.56
C SER A 443 -3.88 -21.97 -4.58
N ASP A 444 -3.96 -22.70 -5.70
CA ASP A 444 -3.32 -24.00 -5.88
C ASP A 444 -1.86 -23.84 -6.37
N ILE A 445 -1.40 -22.61 -6.64
CA ILE A 445 -0.04 -22.31 -7.10
C ILE A 445 0.69 -21.56 -5.99
N THR A 446 1.68 -22.20 -5.39
CA THR A 446 2.41 -21.69 -4.22
C THR A 446 3.92 -21.78 -4.41
N ASP A 447 4.68 -21.22 -3.47
CA ASP A 447 6.15 -21.36 -3.37
C ASP A 447 6.87 -20.94 -4.67
N LEU A 448 6.40 -19.86 -5.27
CA LEU A 448 6.90 -19.37 -6.53
C LEU A 448 8.33 -18.87 -6.39
N SER A 449 9.16 -19.16 -7.38
CA SER A 449 10.54 -18.70 -7.44
C SER A 449 10.97 -18.40 -8.87
N LEU A 450 11.76 -17.33 -9.02
CA LEU A 450 12.36 -16.93 -10.28
C LEU A 450 13.83 -17.34 -10.30
N TRP A 451 14.22 -18.03 -11.36
CA TRP A 451 15.57 -18.56 -11.53
C TRP A 451 16.19 -18.03 -12.82
N VAL A 452 17.48 -17.67 -12.77
CA VAL A 452 18.31 -17.42 -13.95
C VAL A 452 19.32 -18.57 -14.08
N GLY A 453 19.15 -19.40 -15.10
CA GLY A 453 19.88 -20.68 -15.17
C GLY A 453 19.60 -21.54 -13.93
N SER A 454 20.62 -21.82 -13.12
CA SER A 454 20.52 -22.58 -11.86
C SER A 454 20.53 -21.71 -10.59
N THR A 455 20.53 -20.38 -10.72
CA THR A 455 20.56 -19.45 -9.57
C THR A 455 19.18 -18.86 -9.33
N GLN A 456 18.63 -19.03 -8.13
CA GLN A 456 17.41 -18.35 -7.71
C GLN A 456 17.71 -16.86 -7.49
N VAL A 457 16.88 -15.99 -8.05
CA VAL A 457 17.06 -14.52 -7.98
C VAL A 457 15.91 -13.81 -7.26
N ALA A 458 14.75 -14.43 -7.14
CA ALA A 458 13.61 -13.94 -6.37
C ALA A 458 12.68 -15.09 -5.96
N SER A 459 11.81 -14.82 -4.98
CA SER A 459 10.72 -15.70 -4.55
C SER A 459 9.44 -14.89 -4.34
N ALA A 460 8.30 -15.59 -4.42
CA ALA A 460 6.99 -15.08 -4.05
C ALA A 460 6.19 -16.23 -3.44
N ASP A 461 5.62 -16.01 -2.25
CA ASP A 461 4.93 -17.12 -1.54
C ASP A 461 3.62 -17.52 -2.24
N LEU A 462 2.90 -16.54 -2.79
CA LEU A 462 1.58 -16.69 -3.38
C LEU A 462 1.41 -15.80 -4.63
N MET A 463 0.37 -16.10 -5.40
CA MET A 463 -0.13 -15.25 -6.50
C MET A 463 -0.66 -13.91 -5.97
N ASP A 464 -0.40 -12.83 -6.70
CA ASP A 464 -0.98 -11.50 -6.48
C ASP A 464 -2.08 -11.24 -7.52
N GLY A 465 -3.34 -11.48 -7.13
CA GLY A 465 -4.45 -11.59 -8.07
C GLY A 465 -4.19 -12.73 -9.06
N ASP A 466 -4.10 -12.39 -10.34
CA ASP A 466 -3.76 -13.32 -11.43
C ASP A 466 -2.26 -13.32 -11.79
N HIS A 467 -1.42 -12.60 -11.06
CA HIS A 467 -0.01 -12.44 -11.42
C HIS A 467 0.96 -13.15 -10.47
N MET A 468 2.04 -13.68 -11.05
CA MET A 468 3.24 -14.13 -10.36
C MET A 468 4.20 -12.93 -10.26
N ASN A 469 4.23 -12.28 -9.10
CA ASN A 469 4.99 -11.05 -8.89
C ASN A 469 6.34 -11.32 -8.21
N PHE A 470 7.43 -11.16 -8.94
CA PHE A 470 8.80 -11.36 -8.47
C PHE A 470 9.53 -10.03 -8.33
N VAL A 471 9.73 -9.57 -7.09
CA VAL A 471 10.59 -8.44 -6.77
C VAL A 471 11.96 -8.98 -6.33
N LEU A 472 13.04 -8.49 -6.95
CA LEU A 472 14.39 -8.94 -6.65
C LEU A 472 14.97 -8.10 -5.50
N ASP A 473 15.40 -8.74 -4.41
CA ASP A 473 16.10 -8.08 -3.29
C ASP A 473 17.39 -7.38 -3.72
N SER A 474 18.05 -7.94 -4.74
CA SER A 474 19.21 -7.37 -5.40
C SER A 474 19.03 -7.46 -6.91
N PRO A 475 19.17 -6.36 -7.67
CA PRO A 475 18.90 -6.38 -9.09
C PRO A 475 19.85 -7.34 -9.82
N TYR A 476 19.28 -8.16 -10.71
CA TYR A 476 20.08 -9.07 -11.53
C TYR A 476 20.62 -8.34 -12.75
N MET A 477 21.94 -8.37 -12.93
CA MET A 477 22.60 -7.71 -14.06
C MET A 477 22.67 -8.64 -15.27
N ILE A 478 22.26 -8.12 -16.42
CA ILE A 478 22.32 -8.77 -17.73
C ILE A 478 23.28 -7.95 -18.59
N ASP A 479 24.43 -8.53 -18.91
CA ASP A 479 25.47 -7.88 -19.72
C ASP A 479 24.97 -7.61 -21.15
N ASP A 480 25.40 -6.51 -21.74
CA ASP A 480 25.11 -6.18 -23.14
C ASP A 480 25.48 -7.32 -24.09
N GLY A 481 24.61 -7.56 -25.08
CA GLY A 481 24.77 -8.61 -26.07
C GLY A 481 24.59 -10.04 -25.54
N THR A 482 24.22 -10.21 -24.27
CA THR A 482 23.96 -11.54 -23.68
C THR A 482 22.48 -11.84 -23.62
N THR A 483 22.16 -13.14 -23.68
CA THR A 483 20.81 -13.66 -23.44
C THR A 483 20.84 -14.58 -22.23
N LYS A 484 19.93 -14.34 -21.29
CA LYS A 484 19.72 -15.18 -20.11
C LYS A 484 18.39 -15.91 -20.25
N THR A 485 18.38 -17.19 -19.90
CA THR A 485 17.12 -17.97 -19.81
C THR A 485 16.66 -17.99 -18.37
N LEU A 486 15.39 -17.63 -18.18
CA LEU A 486 14.73 -17.58 -16.90
C LEU A 486 13.69 -18.70 -16.80
N TYR A 487 13.49 -19.15 -15.57
CA TYR A 487 12.50 -20.15 -15.22
C TYR A 487 11.67 -19.65 -14.05
N VAL A 488 10.35 -19.77 -14.18
CA VAL A 488 9.44 -19.66 -13.04
C VAL A 488 9.21 -21.08 -12.54
N LYS A 489 9.49 -21.30 -11.26
CA LYS A 489 9.21 -22.55 -10.57
C LYS A 489 8.20 -22.33 -9.45
N GLY A 490 7.50 -23.37 -9.06
CA GLY A 490 6.62 -23.35 -7.91
C GLY A 490 6.00 -24.72 -7.64
N THR A 491 5.19 -24.79 -6.59
CA THR A 491 4.39 -25.97 -6.26
C THR A 491 3.01 -25.82 -6.88
N ILE A 492 2.49 -26.89 -7.49
CA ILE A 492 1.13 -26.90 -8.04
C ILE A 492 0.26 -27.99 -7.43
N GLY A 493 -0.72 -27.58 -6.62
CA GLY A 493 -1.72 -28.44 -6.00
C GLY A 493 -3.00 -28.59 -6.83
N GLY A 494 -4.11 -28.85 -6.13
CA GLY A 494 -5.44 -28.88 -6.73
C GLY A 494 -5.76 -30.18 -7.48
N LYS A 495 -6.26 -30.06 -8.71
CA LYS A 495 -6.71 -31.20 -9.54
C LYS A 495 -5.89 -31.33 -10.81
N ALA A 496 -5.83 -32.55 -11.34
CA ALA A 496 -5.29 -32.82 -12.67
C ALA A 496 -6.14 -32.19 -13.77
N GLY A 497 -5.55 -32.01 -14.95
CA GLY A 497 -6.21 -31.47 -16.14
C GLY A 497 -6.43 -29.95 -16.10
N ARG A 498 -5.76 -29.25 -15.18
CA ARG A 498 -5.79 -27.78 -15.08
C ARG A 498 -4.59 -27.20 -15.78
N THR A 499 -4.79 -26.08 -16.46
CA THR A 499 -3.72 -25.40 -17.20
C THR A 499 -3.14 -24.27 -16.38
N VAL A 500 -1.81 -24.13 -16.42
CA VAL A 500 -1.13 -22.88 -16.06
C VAL A 500 -0.64 -22.28 -17.35
N ARG A 501 -1.23 -21.13 -17.74
CA ARG A 501 -0.86 -20.40 -18.95
C ARG A 501 -0.23 -19.09 -18.54
N THR A 502 0.99 -18.83 -18.99
CA THR A 502 1.74 -17.63 -18.59
C THR A 502 2.21 -16.81 -19.79
N TYR A 503 2.19 -15.49 -19.65
CA TYR A 503 2.70 -14.49 -20.59
C TYR A 503 2.77 -13.11 -19.90
N PHE A 504 3.41 -12.14 -20.55
CA PHE A 504 3.44 -10.74 -20.08
C PHE A 504 2.30 -9.95 -20.70
N GLU A 505 1.53 -9.19 -19.92
CA GLU A 505 0.43 -8.41 -20.47
C GLU A 505 0.92 -7.06 -21.03
N TYR A 506 1.89 -6.45 -20.35
CA TYR A 506 2.45 -5.15 -20.69
C TYR A 506 3.97 -5.09 -20.52
N THR A 507 4.63 -4.20 -21.23
CA THR A 507 6.08 -3.94 -21.09
C THR A 507 6.46 -3.49 -19.68
N THR A 508 5.56 -2.80 -18.98
CA THR A 508 5.75 -2.37 -17.58
C THR A 508 5.73 -3.50 -16.57
N ASP A 509 5.33 -4.71 -16.97
CA ASP A 509 5.39 -5.89 -16.13
C ASP A 509 6.84 -6.34 -15.89
N VAL A 510 7.80 -5.74 -16.59
CA VAL A 510 9.23 -5.91 -16.36
C VAL A 510 9.82 -4.57 -15.92
N ALA A 511 10.34 -4.51 -14.70
CA ALA A 511 11.07 -3.35 -14.22
C ALA A 511 12.57 -3.57 -14.47
N ALA A 512 13.13 -2.81 -15.40
CA ALA A 512 14.52 -2.90 -15.78
C ALA A 512 15.13 -1.51 -15.96
N ILE A 513 16.39 -1.33 -15.56
CA ILE A 513 17.11 -0.06 -15.61
C ILE A 513 18.38 -0.24 -16.44
N ASP A 514 18.59 0.68 -17.37
CA ASP A 514 19.86 0.87 -18.07
C ASP A 514 20.96 1.22 -17.06
N ASN A 515 22.01 0.40 -16.99
CA ASN A 515 23.07 0.57 -16.01
C ASN A 515 24.00 1.77 -16.31
N THR A 516 24.04 2.25 -17.55
CA THR A 516 24.89 3.36 -17.99
C THR A 516 24.29 4.71 -17.62
N TYR A 517 23.01 4.91 -17.93
CA TYR A 517 22.35 6.21 -17.76
C TYR A 517 21.39 6.27 -16.57
N GLY A 518 21.04 5.12 -15.97
CA GLY A 518 20.16 5.06 -14.80
C GLY A 518 18.68 5.29 -15.10
N PHE A 519 18.28 5.30 -16.39
CA PHE A 519 16.89 5.37 -16.81
C PHE A 519 16.30 3.97 -17.04
N GLY A 520 14.98 3.85 -17.07
CA GLY A 520 14.34 2.58 -17.41
C GLY A 520 14.76 2.09 -18.79
N ALA A 521 15.12 0.81 -18.88
CA ALA A 521 15.45 0.17 -20.15
C ALA A 521 14.19 0.04 -21.01
N ASN A 522 14.33 0.14 -22.33
CA ASN A 522 13.25 -0.11 -23.28
C ASN A 522 12.89 -1.60 -23.26
N VAL A 523 11.78 -1.97 -22.64
CA VAL A 523 11.32 -3.36 -22.62
C VAL A 523 10.53 -3.66 -23.88
N VAL A 524 10.94 -4.71 -24.59
CA VAL A 524 10.26 -5.19 -25.81
C VAL A 524 9.84 -6.64 -25.58
N ILE A 525 8.55 -6.92 -25.63
CA ILE A 525 8.03 -8.30 -25.55
C ILE A 525 7.81 -8.82 -26.97
N THR A 526 8.36 -10.00 -27.26
CA THR A 526 8.25 -10.63 -28.58
C THR A 526 7.75 -12.06 -28.43
N ALA A 527 6.59 -12.35 -29.02
CA ALA A 527 5.99 -13.68 -29.05
C ALA A 527 5.69 -14.29 -27.65
N PHE A 528 5.44 -13.44 -26.65
CA PHE A 528 5.16 -13.86 -25.27
C PHE A 528 4.20 -12.89 -24.55
N ASP A 529 3.27 -12.31 -25.29
CA ASP A 529 2.31 -11.31 -24.79
C ASP A 529 0.84 -11.79 -24.76
N GLY A 530 0.60 -13.08 -25.06
CA GLY A 530 -0.73 -13.66 -25.08
C GLY A 530 -1.64 -13.17 -26.22
N THR A 531 -1.17 -12.35 -27.15
CA THR A 531 -2.00 -11.78 -28.24
C THR A 531 -2.44 -12.83 -29.26
N ASN A 532 -1.62 -13.87 -29.46
CA ASN A 532 -1.88 -14.97 -30.38
C ASN A 532 -1.87 -16.33 -29.66
N SER A 533 -2.46 -17.35 -30.29
CA SER A 533 -2.60 -18.72 -29.73
C SER A 533 -1.28 -19.47 -29.49
N THR A 534 -0.13 -18.87 -29.77
CA THR A 534 1.21 -19.45 -29.58
C THR A 534 2.10 -18.63 -28.66
N GLU A 535 1.64 -17.45 -28.22
CA GLU A 535 2.44 -16.43 -27.53
C GLU A 535 2.30 -16.50 -26.01
N TYR A 536 2.27 -17.74 -25.50
CA TYR A 536 2.22 -18.06 -24.09
C TYR A 536 2.95 -19.39 -23.84
N VAL A 537 3.36 -19.61 -22.59
CA VAL A 537 3.77 -20.94 -22.11
C VAL A 537 2.56 -21.55 -21.40
N GLU A 538 2.18 -22.75 -21.79
CA GLU A 538 1.08 -23.48 -21.16
C GLU A 538 1.53 -24.89 -20.79
N ILE A 539 1.33 -25.22 -19.52
CA ILE A 539 1.49 -26.57 -18.98
C ILE A 539 0.14 -27.05 -18.46
N THR A 540 -0.06 -28.37 -18.40
CA THR A 540 -1.27 -28.99 -17.86
C THR A 540 -0.92 -29.91 -16.70
N THR A 541 -1.58 -29.76 -15.56
CA THR A 541 -1.36 -30.63 -14.40
C THR A 541 -1.73 -32.07 -14.72
N GLN A 542 -0.85 -32.99 -14.32
CA GLN A 542 -1.05 -34.43 -14.42
C GLN A 542 -1.43 -35.00 -13.05
N GLY A 543 -2.25 -36.04 -13.04
CA GLY A 543 -2.63 -36.69 -11.80
C GLY A 543 -3.68 -37.77 -12.02
N GLY A 544 -3.91 -38.54 -10.98
CA GLY A 544 -4.83 -39.68 -10.97
C GLY A 544 -5.84 -39.57 -9.84
N GLN A 545 -6.49 -40.71 -9.53
CA GLN A 545 -7.25 -40.84 -8.29
C GLN A 545 -6.33 -40.70 -7.08
N VAL A 546 -5.12 -41.27 -7.19
CA VAL A 546 -3.99 -40.99 -6.31
C VAL A 546 -2.89 -40.38 -7.15
N THR A 547 -2.33 -39.26 -6.67
CA THR A 547 -1.17 -38.62 -7.30
C THR A 547 0.03 -38.72 -6.38
N ILE A 548 1.16 -39.16 -6.93
CA ILE A 548 2.44 -39.24 -6.24
C ILE A 548 3.33 -38.12 -6.79
N ALA A 549 3.97 -37.36 -5.92
CA ALA A 549 4.78 -36.24 -6.34
C ALA A 549 6.12 -36.21 -5.59
N ASP A 550 7.21 -36.02 -6.32
CA ASP A 550 8.50 -35.67 -5.73
C ASP A 550 8.40 -34.27 -5.10
N GLN A 551 8.88 -34.13 -3.86
CA GLN A 551 8.95 -32.83 -3.18
C GLN A 551 10.30 -32.12 -3.42
N GLY A 552 11.19 -32.73 -4.21
CA GLY A 552 12.41 -32.10 -4.71
C GLY A 552 13.42 -31.81 -3.60
N TYR A 553 13.54 -32.70 -2.60
CA TYR A 553 14.50 -32.53 -1.51
C TYR A 553 15.91 -32.25 -2.08
N PRO A 554 16.56 -31.13 -1.72
CA PRO A 554 17.75 -30.67 -2.42
C PRO A 554 18.93 -31.63 -2.24
N THR A 555 19.85 -31.65 -3.22
CA THR A 555 21.16 -32.28 -3.03
C THR A 555 21.90 -31.59 -1.90
N GLY A 556 22.43 -32.37 -0.96
CA GLY A 556 23.16 -31.85 0.18
C GLY A 556 24.17 -32.86 0.74
N ASN A 557 24.79 -32.43 1.84
CA ASN A 557 25.71 -33.25 2.61
C ASN A 557 24.99 -33.75 3.87
N MET A 558 25.06 -35.05 4.12
CA MET A 558 24.59 -35.67 5.36
C MET A 558 25.78 -35.89 6.29
N PRO A 559 25.70 -35.49 7.56
CA PRO A 559 26.80 -35.69 8.49
C PRO A 559 26.98 -37.18 8.83
N LYS A 560 28.24 -37.64 8.90
CA LYS A 560 28.56 -38.90 9.57
C LYS A 560 28.08 -38.88 11.03
N ALA A 561 27.60 -40.02 11.52
CA ALA A 561 26.92 -40.13 12.82
C ALA A 561 25.66 -39.24 12.94
N GLY A 562 25.07 -38.83 11.82
CA GLY A 562 23.82 -38.09 11.77
C GLY A 562 22.63 -38.99 12.01
N ASN A 563 21.71 -38.58 12.88
CA ASN A 563 20.45 -39.30 13.11
C ASN A 563 19.33 -38.63 12.31
N ASP A 564 18.32 -39.41 11.89
CA ASP A 564 17.11 -38.91 11.22
C ASP A 564 17.37 -38.02 9.99
N GLN A 565 18.43 -38.33 9.24
CA GLN A 565 18.79 -37.62 8.02
C GLN A 565 17.79 -37.92 6.91
N THR A 566 17.26 -36.87 6.28
CA THR A 566 16.31 -37.00 5.16
C THR A 566 17.05 -37.36 3.87
N MET A 567 16.61 -38.43 3.21
CA MET A 567 17.14 -38.88 1.91
C MET A 567 16.28 -38.43 0.74
N PHE A 568 14.96 -38.42 0.93
CA PHE A 568 13.98 -38.15 -0.11
C PHE A 568 12.66 -37.71 0.51
N GLU A 569 11.98 -36.77 -0.14
CA GLU A 569 10.67 -36.27 0.26
C GLU A 569 9.69 -36.45 -0.90
N PHE A 570 8.51 -36.98 -0.60
CA PHE A 570 7.46 -37.24 -1.58
C PHE A 570 6.09 -36.94 -0.97
N ALA A 571 5.11 -36.67 -1.81
CA ALA A 571 3.73 -36.45 -1.42
C ALA A 571 2.82 -37.50 -2.02
N ILE A 572 1.79 -37.88 -1.27
CA ILE A 572 0.67 -38.68 -1.75
C ILE A 572 -0.60 -37.84 -1.63
N THR A 573 -1.25 -37.58 -2.76
CA THR A 573 -2.50 -36.82 -2.84
C THR A 573 -3.64 -37.75 -3.22
N ALA A 574 -4.72 -37.75 -2.44
CA ALA A 574 -5.94 -38.46 -2.78
C ALA A 574 -6.98 -37.47 -3.32
N THR A 575 -7.28 -37.54 -4.62
CA THR A 575 -7.97 -36.43 -5.31
C THR A 575 -9.46 -36.32 -4.96
N GLU A 576 -10.18 -37.44 -4.92
CA GLU A 576 -11.66 -37.45 -4.79
C GLU A 576 -12.19 -38.36 -3.68
N THR A 577 -11.46 -39.42 -3.33
CA THR A 577 -11.86 -40.43 -2.35
C THR A 577 -10.74 -40.61 -1.33
N ALA A 578 -11.07 -40.85 -0.07
CA ALA A 578 -10.04 -41.17 0.93
C ALA A 578 -9.39 -42.51 0.58
N VAL A 579 -8.06 -42.60 0.77
CA VAL A 579 -7.25 -43.77 0.41
C VAL A 579 -6.47 -44.26 1.63
N GLU A 580 -6.56 -45.57 1.88
CA GLU A 580 -5.66 -46.29 2.80
C GLU A 580 -4.44 -46.76 2.00
N VAL A 581 -3.27 -46.19 2.28
CA VAL A 581 -1.98 -46.70 1.82
C VAL A 581 -1.58 -47.83 2.76
N ARG A 582 -1.44 -49.04 2.21
CA ARG A 582 -1.14 -50.27 2.98
C ARG A 582 0.28 -50.75 2.81
N LYS A 583 0.92 -50.36 1.71
CA LYS A 583 2.29 -50.72 1.38
C LYS A 583 3.01 -49.57 0.71
N ILE A 584 4.29 -49.40 1.03
CA ILE A 584 5.19 -48.51 0.30
C ILE A 584 6.47 -49.28 -0.03
N GLY A 585 6.79 -49.32 -1.33
CA GLY A 585 8.05 -49.83 -1.84
C GLY A 585 9.06 -48.69 -1.99
N PHE A 586 10.30 -48.88 -1.55
CA PHE A 586 11.39 -47.93 -1.79
C PHE A 586 12.75 -48.65 -1.80
N GLY A 587 13.78 -47.97 -2.29
CA GLY A 587 15.17 -48.42 -2.23
C GLY A 587 16.14 -47.34 -1.77
N LEU A 588 17.29 -47.78 -1.26
CA LEU A 588 18.48 -46.96 -1.03
C LEU A 588 19.56 -47.47 -1.99
N ILE A 589 20.20 -46.56 -2.72
CA ILE A 589 21.07 -46.91 -3.85
C ILE A 589 22.31 -46.02 -3.83
N GLY A 590 23.48 -46.64 -3.89
CA GLY A 590 24.77 -46.00 -4.13
C GLY A 590 24.90 -45.58 -5.59
N VAL A 591 25.45 -44.39 -5.83
CA VAL A 591 25.60 -43.83 -7.19
C VAL A 591 26.70 -44.55 -7.96
N ASN A 592 27.83 -44.81 -7.30
CA ASN A 592 28.99 -45.49 -7.87
C ASN A 592 29.04 -46.97 -7.47
N THR A 593 29.83 -47.76 -8.20
CA THR A 593 29.99 -49.20 -7.95
C THR A 593 30.63 -49.55 -6.61
N ASP A 594 31.23 -48.57 -5.94
CA ASP A 594 31.86 -48.65 -4.64
C ASP A 594 31.16 -47.80 -3.57
N ASP A 595 29.95 -47.28 -3.85
CA ASP A 595 29.10 -46.65 -2.83
C ASP A 595 28.26 -47.73 -2.13
N TYR A 596 28.92 -48.54 -1.30
CA TYR A 596 28.25 -49.64 -0.58
C TYR A 596 27.33 -49.13 0.53
N LEU A 597 26.30 -49.91 0.86
CA LEU A 597 25.38 -49.68 1.98
C LEU A 597 25.79 -50.44 3.24
N ASP A 598 26.66 -51.43 3.10
CA ASP A 598 27.32 -52.20 4.17
C ASP A 598 28.82 -52.30 3.84
N VAL A 599 29.67 -52.26 4.87
CA VAL A 599 31.09 -52.54 4.72
C VAL A 599 31.55 -53.48 5.82
N SER A 600 32.08 -54.64 5.40
CA SER A 600 32.59 -55.67 6.32
C SER A 600 31.55 -56.13 7.36
N GLY A 601 30.26 -56.16 7.00
CA GLY A 601 29.15 -56.55 7.88
C GLY A 601 28.76 -55.48 8.91
N THR A 602 29.14 -54.22 8.68
CA THR A 602 28.63 -53.05 9.39
C THR A 602 27.73 -52.22 8.47
N ASP A 603 26.43 -52.24 8.76
CA ASP A 603 25.43 -51.41 8.08
C ASP A 603 25.83 -49.92 8.19
N LEU A 604 25.88 -49.24 7.04
CA LEU A 604 26.20 -47.81 6.99
C LEU A 604 24.97 -46.93 7.19
N PHE A 605 23.78 -47.49 6.94
CA PHE A 605 22.49 -46.84 7.16
C PHE A 605 21.60 -47.73 8.01
N THR A 606 21.02 -47.15 9.06
CA THR A 606 20.14 -47.84 10.01
C THR A 606 18.87 -47.01 10.27
N ASP A 607 17.92 -47.55 11.04
CA ASP A 607 16.68 -46.86 11.43
C ASP A 607 15.89 -46.27 10.23
N ILE A 608 15.83 -47.04 9.15
CA ILE A 608 15.25 -46.59 7.89
C ILE A 608 13.74 -46.54 8.03
N LYS A 609 13.13 -45.37 7.88
CA LYS A 609 11.70 -45.16 8.16
C LYS A 609 11.07 -44.10 7.28
N ILE A 610 9.74 -44.13 7.19
CA ILE A 610 8.95 -43.10 6.51
C ILE A 610 8.27 -42.25 7.57
N VAL A 611 8.45 -40.93 7.48
CA VAL A 611 7.94 -39.96 8.44
C VAL A 611 7.02 -38.98 7.72
N ASP A 612 5.88 -38.67 8.32
CA ASP A 612 5.03 -37.56 7.90
C ASP A 612 5.71 -36.24 8.31
N THR A 613 6.07 -35.42 7.32
CA THR A 613 6.88 -34.21 7.56
C THR A 613 6.09 -33.09 8.23
N SER A 614 4.75 -33.16 8.16
CA SER A 614 3.88 -32.16 8.79
C SER A 614 3.70 -32.42 10.28
N THR A 615 3.69 -33.69 10.69
CA THR A 615 3.46 -34.10 12.09
C THR A 615 4.72 -34.59 12.81
N GLY A 616 5.77 -34.93 12.06
CA GLY A 616 6.98 -35.58 12.57
C GLY A 616 6.75 -37.04 12.98
N THR A 617 5.59 -37.62 12.68
CA THR A 617 5.24 -38.99 13.10
C THR A 617 5.78 -40.04 12.11
N THR A 618 6.37 -41.11 12.61
CA THR A 618 6.72 -42.28 11.79
C THR A 618 5.46 -43.00 11.35
N VAL A 619 5.28 -43.15 10.03
CA VAL A 619 4.09 -43.78 9.43
C VAL A 619 4.36 -45.19 8.92
N ALA A 620 5.62 -45.54 8.67
CA ALA A 620 6.05 -46.89 8.33
C ALA A 620 7.50 -47.14 8.77
N GLY A 621 7.80 -48.38 9.16
CA GLY A 621 9.10 -48.74 9.76
C GLY A 621 9.18 -48.47 11.28
N PRO A 622 10.39 -48.39 11.86
CA PRO A 622 11.69 -48.47 11.21
C PRO A 622 12.06 -49.88 10.75
N THR A 623 12.94 -49.96 9.75
CA THR A 623 13.54 -51.18 9.23
C THR A 623 15.07 -51.05 9.23
N GLN A 624 15.78 -52.11 8.86
CA GLN A 624 17.25 -52.16 8.84
C GLN A 624 17.75 -52.69 7.50
N LEU A 625 19.07 -52.64 7.26
CA LEU A 625 19.62 -53.08 5.98
C LEU A 625 19.32 -54.56 5.70
N SER A 626 19.49 -55.42 6.71
CA SER A 626 19.32 -56.88 6.61
C SER A 626 17.92 -57.36 6.21
N SER A 627 16.88 -56.54 6.37
CA SER A 627 15.51 -56.86 5.95
C SER A 627 15.20 -56.43 4.51
N GLY A 628 16.12 -55.73 3.86
CA GLY A 628 16.00 -55.34 2.46
C GLY A 628 16.38 -56.47 1.51
N THR A 629 16.10 -56.27 0.22
CA THR A 629 16.45 -57.21 -0.85
C THR A 629 17.32 -56.53 -1.90
N THR A 630 18.22 -57.29 -2.55
CA THR A 630 19.19 -56.73 -3.52
C THR A 630 18.57 -56.26 -4.83
N THR A 631 17.34 -56.67 -5.10
CA THR A 631 16.52 -56.21 -6.22
C THR A 631 15.10 -55.95 -5.73
N GLU A 632 14.39 -55.05 -6.38
CA GLU A 632 12.97 -54.81 -6.13
C GLU A 632 12.16 -56.11 -6.25
N GLY A 633 11.32 -56.40 -5.24
CA GLY A 633 10.53 -57.63 -5.18
C GLY A 633 11.34 -58.93 -5.14
N GLY A 634 12.67 -58.83 -4.95
CA GLY A 634 13.57 -59.97 -4.89
C GLY A 634 13.39 -60.80 -3.62
N SER A 635 13.99 -61.99 -3.59
CA SER A 635 14.07 -62.83 -2.39
C SER A 635 15.47 -62.85 -1.76
N THR A 636 16.47 -62.29 -2.46
CA THR A 636 17.85 -62.24 -1.98
C THR A 636 17.98 -61.09 -0.99
N ALA A 637 18.16 -61.42 0.29
CA ALA A 637 18.36 -60.43 1.33
C ALA A 637 19.61 -59.59 1.04
N CYS A 638 19.56 -58.31 1.41
CA CYS A 638 20.72 -57.46 1.46
C CYS A 638 21.75 -58.04 2.43
N GLY A 639 22.99 -58.06 1.97
CA GLY A 639 24.13 -58.58 2.72
C GLY A 639 25.34 -57.70 2.47
N ASN A 640 26.53 -58.30 2.54
CA ASN A 640 27.75 -57.51 2.54
C ASN A 640 28.07 -56.89 1.18
N ASP A 641 28.65 -55.68 1.22
CA ASP A 641 29.18 -54.95 0.06
C ASP A 641 28.13 -54.77 -1.08
N VAL A 642 26.87 -54.54 -0.70
CA VAL A 642 25.78 -54.24 -1.65
C VAL A 642 25.68 -52.75 -1.91
N THR A 643 25.40 -52.36 -3.16
CA THR A 643 25.19 -50.95 -3.56
C THR A 643 23.73 -50.58 -3.70
N ALA A 644 22.80 -51.53 -3.57
CA ALA A 644 21.37 -51.26 -3.66
C ALA A 644 20.58 -52.22 -2.77
N CYS A 645 19.63 -51.67 -2.02
CA CYS A 645 18.70 -52.40 -1.19
C CYS A 645 17.29 -51.84 -1.35
N TYR A 646 16.30 -52.73 -1.38
CA TYR A 646 14.89 -52.39 -1.58
C TYR A 646 14.03 -52.99 -0.46
N TRP A 647 12.95 -52.30 -0.09
CA TRP A 647 12.00 -52.73 0.92
C TRP A 647 10.57 -52.50 0.43
N VAL A 648 9.65 -53.31 0.95
CA VAL A 648 8.21 -53.05 0.89
C VAL A 648 7.69 -53.06 2.32
N LEU A 649 7.44 -51.88 2.88
CA LEU A 649 6.84 -51.75 4.21
C LEU A 649 5.34 -52.01 4.10
N THR A 650 4.76 -52.63 5.13
CA THR A 650 3.33 -53.04 5.15
C THR A 650 2.51 -52.31 6.22
N ASP A 651 3.09 -51.31 6.85
CA ASP A 651 2.37 -50.42 7.76
C ASP A 651 1.36 -49.59 6.96
N SER A 652 0.17 -49.39 7.52
CA SER A 652 -0.92 -48.70 6.85
C SER A 652 -1.21 -47.33 7.43
N PHE A 653 -1.56 -46.37 6.57
CA PHE A 653 -2.05 -45.06 6.96
C PHE A 653 -3.06 -44.51 5.95
N ASN A 654 -3.84 -43.52 6.36
CA ASN A 654 -4.87 -42.91 5.51
C ASN A 654 -4.41 -41.56 4.93
N VAL A 655 -4.94 -41.25 3.75
CA VAL A 655 -4.93 -39.93 3.13
C VAL A 655 -6.38 -39.55 2.85
N ASP A 656 -6.85 -38.46 3.43
CA ASP A 656 -8.25 -38.02 3.30
C ASP A 656 -8.56 -37.54 1.86
N ALA A 657 -9.84 -37.58 1.49
CA ALA A 657 -10.29 -37.09 0.19
C ALA A 657 -9.97 -35.60 0.00
N GLY A 658 -9.34 -35.27 -1.12
CA GLY A 658 -8.87 -33.92 -1.43
C GLY A 658 -7.64 -33.47 -0.63
N ALA A 659 -7.03 -34.35 0.16
CA ALA A 659 -5.87 -34.03 0.98
C ALA A 659 -4.57 -34.56 0.37
N THR A 660 -3.48 -33.87 0.71
CA THR A 660 -2.10 -34.25 0.39
C THR A 660 -1.37 -34.58 1.68
N ARG A 661 -0.64 -35.70 1.69
CA ARG A 661 0.23 -36.10 2.80
C ARG A 661 1.69 -36.04 2.36
N ASN A 662 2.47 -35.19 3.02
CA ASN A 662 3.90 -35.01 2.77
C ASN A 662 4.71 -35.97 3.64
N LEU A 663 5.59 -36.75 3.01
CA LEU A 663 6.32 -37.86 3.59
C LEU A 663 7.81 -37.73 3.28
N ALA A 664 8.65 -38.25 4.17
CA ALA A 664 10.10 -38.29 4.00
C ALA A 664 10.64 -39.68 4.33
N ILE A 665 11.58 -40.17 3.51
CA ILE A 665 12.42 -41.32 3.85
C ILE A 665 13.59 -40.80 4.68
N LYS A 666 13.72 -41.29 5.91
CA LYS A 666 14.77 -40.91 6.85
C LYS A 666 15.62 -42.10 7.25
N VAL A 667 16.91 -41.83 7.51
CA VAL A 667 17.93 -42.83 7.88
C VAL A 667 18.86 -42.27 8.96
N ASP A 668 19.39 -43.17 9.78
CA ASP A 668 20.55 -42.92 10.65
C ASP A 668 21.83 -43.31 9.89
N VAL A 669 22.80 -42.40 9.87
CA VAL A 669 24.08 -42.55 9.18
C VAL A 669 25.15 -43.04 10.15
N ALA A 670 25.80 -44.14 9.84
CA ALA A 670 26.82 -44.74 10.70
C ALA A 670 28.03 -43.81 10.91
N ASN A 671 28.64 -43.91 12.10
CA ASN A 671 29.96 -43.36 12.34
C ASN A 671 31.04 -44.33 11.82
N ASN A 672 31.31 -44.30 10.52
CA ASN A 672 32.22 -45.23 9.86
C ASN A 672 33.26 -44.48 9.01
N THR A 673 34.50 -44.97 8.98
CA THR A 673 35.60 -44.41 8.15
C THR A 673 35.34 -44.55 6.65
N TRP A 674 34.36 -45.35 6.23
CA TRP A 674 33.92 -45.41 4.82
C TRP A 674 33.48 -44.04 4.27
N PHE A 675 32.92 -43.19 5.15
CA PHE A 675 32.51 -41.82 4.86
C PHE A 675 33.64 -40.79 5.06
N ASP A 676 34.90 -41.22 5.21
CA ASP A 676 36.04 -40.28 5.17
C ASP A 676 36.41 -39.88 3.72
N SER A 677 35.75 -40.48 2.73
CA SER A 677 35.71 -40.06 1.33
C SER A 677 34.27 -39.71 0.97
N ASP A 678 34.06 -38.70 0.11
CA ASP A 678 32.72 -38.32 -0.36
C ASP A 678 32.02 -39.52 -1.02
N ARG A 679 31.00 -40.06 -0.36
CA ARG A 679 30.18 -41.19 -0.88
C ARG A 679 28.80 -40.72 -1.25
N GLN A 680 28.26 -41.23 -2.34
CA GLN A 680 27.04 -40.70 -2.94
C GLN A 680 25.91 -41.73 -2.95
N TYR A 681 24.75 -41.34 -2.43
CA TYR A 681 23.57 -42.18 -2.32
C TYR A 681 22.30 -41.43 -2.70
N TYR A 682 21.26 -42.14 -3.12
CA TYR A 682 19.92 -41.60 -3.27
C TYR A 682 18.90 -42.63 -2.81
N ALA A 683 17.70 -42.15 -2.44
CA ALA A 683 16.56 -43.03 -2.24
C ALA A 683 15.68 -43.04 -3.50
N GLN A 684 15.09 -44.19 -3.79
CA GLN A 684 14.11 -44.38 -4.87
C GLN A 684 12.78 -44.74 -4.23
N LEU A 685 11.70 -44.06 -4.59
CA LEU A 685 10.34 -44.53 -4.32
C LEU A 685 9.93 -45.42 -5.49
N ASN A 686 9.55 -46.65 -5.18
CA ASN A 686 9.20 -47.62 -6.20
C ASN A 686 7.75 -47.40 -6.66
N ASN A 687 7.41 -47.95 -7.81
CA ASN A 687 6.02 -47.98 -8.25
C ASN A 687 5.09 -48.71 -7.26
N PHE A 688 3.81 -48.36 -7.29
CA PHE A 688 2.79 -48.94 -6.44
C PHE A 688 2.13 -50.14 -7.14
N GLY A 689 2.14 -51.29 -6.45
CA GLY A 689 1.46 -52.50 -6.88
C GLY A 689 -0.05 -52.44 -6.68
N GLY A 690 -0.79 -53.33 -7.35
CA GLY A 690 -2.26 -53.34 -7.34
C GLY A 690 -2.91 -53.67 -5.98
N ASP A 691 -2.14 -54.10 -4.99
CA ASP A 691 -2.62 -54.35 -3.62
C ASP A 691 -2.07 -53.36 -2.58
N TYR A 692 -1.44 -52.26 -3.02
CA TYR A 692 -0.75 -51.31 -2.15
C TYR A 692 -1.70 -50.28 -1.54
N MET A 693 -2.81 -49.96 -2.22
CA MET A 693 -3.74 -48.91 -1.80
C MET A 693 -5.19 -49.34 -1.95
N LYS A 694 -6.05 -48.88 -1.04
CA LYS A 694 -7.51 -49.09 -1.09
C LYS A 694 -8.28 -47.81 -0.95
N GLU A 695 -9.41 -47.69 -1.61
CA GLU A 695 -10.41 -46.69 -1.23
C GLU A 695 -10.98 -47.03 0.14
N VAL A 696 -11.06 -46.04 1.03
CA VAL A 696 -11.57 -46.24 2.40
C VAL A 696 -13.07 -46.55 2.38
N ASP A 697 -13.84 -45.91 1.50
CA ASP A 697 -15.30 -46.02 1.48
C ASP A 697 -15.78 -47.33 0.85
N SER A 698 -15.21 -47.74 -0.28
CA SER A 698 -15.61 -48.98 -0.98
C SER A 698 -14.85 -50.21 -0.50
N GLY A 699 -13.64 -50.03 0.06
CA GLY A 699 -12.73 -51.12 0.42
C GLY A 699 -12.06 -51.81 -0.78
N ASP A 700 -12.31 -51.31 -1.99
CA ASP A 700 -11.74 -51.80 -3.23
C ASP A 700 -10.30 -51.32 -3.40
N TYR A 701 -9.47 -52.14 -4.05
CA TYR A 701 -8.10 -51.75 -4.38
C TYR A 701 -8.08 -50.70 -5.49
N ILE A 702 -7.18 -49.72 -5.36
CA ILE A 702 -6.95 -48.72 -6.39
C ILE A 702 -6.27 -49.40 -7.58
N ASP A 703 -6.87 -49.28 -8.77
CA ASP A 703 -6.24 -49.73 -10.00
C ASP A 703 -4.95 -48.93 -10.25
N VAL A 704 -3.85 -49.63 -10.54
CA VAL A 704 -2.52 -49.03 -10.78
C VAL A 704 -2.51 -47.97 -11.88
N THR A 705 -3.45 -48.03 -12.82
CA THR A 705 -3.61 -47.03 -13.89
C THR A 705 -4.21 -45.71 -13.40
N LYS A 706 -4.79 -45.70 -12.20
CA LYS A 706 -5.33 -44.50 -11.53
C LYS A 706 -4.34 -43.88 -10.54
N ILE A 707 -3.14 -44.45 -10.39
CA ILE A 707 -2.02 -43.88 -9.63
C ILE A 707 -1.13 -43.16 -10.64
N VAL A 708 -0.87 -41.87 -10.45
CA VAL A 708 -0.12 -41.05 -11.42
C VAL A 708 0.98 -40.25 -10.71
N PRO A 709 2.24 -40.31 -11.15
CA PRO A 709 2.78 -41.35 -12.00
C PRO A 709 2.79 -42.68 -11.24
N ASN A 710 2.82 -43.80 -11.97
CA ASN A 710 3.09 -45.11 -11.37
C ASN A 710 4.34 -45.75 -11.97
N SER A 711 5.47 -45.10 -11.69
CA SER A 711 6.81 -45.50 -12.07
C SER A 711 7.76 -45.20 -10.91
N ASP A 712 8.96 -45.75 -10.95
CA ASP A 712 9.97 -45.43 -9.94
C ASP A 712 10.35 -43.94 -10.02
N ILE A 713 10.49 -43.32 -8.85
CA ILE A 713 10.86 -41.92 -8.68
C ILE A 713 12.17 -41.88 -7.90
N ASN A 714 13.23 -41.43 -8.55
CA ASN A 714 14.53 -41.27 -7.92
C ASN A 714 14.62 -39.90 -7.23
N GLY A 715 14.99 -39.90 -5.97
CA GLY A 715 15.37 -38.68 -5.26
C GLY A 715 16.72 -38.13 -5.73
N ASN A 716 17.01 -36.90 -5.30
CA ASN A 716 18.30 -36.27 -5.55
C ASN A 716 19.43 -36.97 -4.77
N THR A 717 20.61 -37.03 -5.38
CA THR A 717 21.82 -37.55 -4.74
C THR A 717 22.18 -36.75 -3.49
N GLN A 718 22.51 -37.46 -2.42
CA GLN A 718 23.07 -36.96 -1.18
C GLN A 718 24.51 -37.46 -1.03
N THR A 719 25.39 -36.60 -0.50
CA THR A 719 26.78 -36.95 -0.20
C THR A 719 26.92 -37.16 1.31
N VAL A 720 27.59 -38.22 1.74
CA VAL A 720 27.96 -38.43 3.16
C VAL A 720 29.45 -38.16 3.35
#